data_AF-F4Q669-F1
#
_entry.id   AF-F4Q669-F1
#
_cell.length_a   1.000
_cell.length_b   1.000
_cell.length_c   1.000
_cell.angle_alpha   90.00
_cell.angle_beta   90.00
_cell.angle_gamma   90.00
#
_symmetry.space_group_name_H-M   'P 1'
#
loop_
_entity.id
_entity.type
_entity.pdbx_description
1 polymer ?
#
loop_
_entity_poly.entity_id
_entity_poly.type
_entity_poly.pdbx_seq_one_letter_code
_entity_poly.pdbx_strand_id
1 'polypeptide(L)'
;MEMLSNLLLSQIISEIDSNVDLICLLLTCKRLYSNSSSLRDTIKFKEIRAITDKGHLSERFAATVNRFNLKAFKQVFENSVSDHFVSVDDDSMVASQLLSSWISTRLTQKNASVKAALLVVGEPCVEELIGARLDDYINQRTSSLKSLGHLDLPTTKELYIKYLNNLVLDLESVDLSPTVEHLSVFAYNVKIGSHQHVKTLTLNLTTPLQIPLCELGLDRLSSLTTLSLKSDFVSKIKPGILPTSLTSLSLKARKIPSDDLFLPLKSLVHLKISYCCSMIMAEDSKEYCVNLESLGSLVSFKFYEDDLDVDDRTRIEVRPPPSLTNLCLLSPSVHIPSPRYSLPLLDRLSVPFGSLVGGKVSLLSSPLLKTLIMTDCDGIVPAGLIPQSVETVKICSGLQSNTLEPGSIPSSVTNLRLDLFHGSMTLLPESLTKLDMIRSMTEDTTTLTLPSQLQHIKWRSNWGARTLLLTLPTTYPVNLHTLNMLNLSGDYRVSVPPTITSLSIPLFEKESIEDRSDAITVFTIAKKINIINNLQQQQEWLPNSTTHLCCRLLKKRESTVNFRLDQVINQTNVKQLEFQLGGEIYNFSIKRLDQQNKSVLFVDSKSLYGGIITQRISSSSSMVDGQSFAPIYLYLSEYDPTRVGWGFEPLQ
;
A
#
# COMPACT_ATOMS: atom_id res chain seq x y z
N MET A 1 -39.18 4.16 28.24
CA MET A 1 -37.84 3.97 27.64
C MET A 1 -38.03 4.26 26.16
N GLU A 2 -37.57 5.42 25.70
CA GLU A 2 -37.74 5.84 24.29
C GLU A 2 -36.93 4.92 23.37
N MET A 3 -37.56 4.43 22.29
CA MET A 3 -36.87 3.60 21.30
C MET A 3 -36.19 4.51 20.27
N LEU A 4 -34.92 4.27 19.98
CA LEU A 4 -34.22 4.91 18.87
C LEU A 4 -34.91 4.54 17.55
N SER A 5 -35.06 5.51 16.64
CA SER A 5 -35.65 5.25 15.32
C SER A 5 -34.71 4.39 14.46
N ASN A 6 -35.27 3.59 13.56
CA ASN A 6 -34.48 2.77 12.63
C ASN A 6 -33.55 3.63 11.74
N LEU A 7 -33.96 4.86 11.43
CA LEU A 7 -33.14 5.81 10.67
C LEU A 7 -31.88 6.20 11.46
N LEU A 8 -32.04 6.58 12.73
CA LEU A 8 -30.92 6.97 13.58
C LEU A 8 -30.01 5.77 13.87
N LEU A 9 -30.57 4.58 14.05
CA LEU A 9 -29.78 3.34 14.18
C LEU A 9 -29.00 3.04 12.90
N SER A 10 -29.61 3.21 11.73
CA SER A 10 -28.93 3.05 10.44
C SER A 10 -27.78 4.05 10.29
N GLN A 11 -27.99 5.32 10.68
CA GLN A 11 -26.95 6.34 10.71
C GLN A 11 -25.79 5.94 11.65
N ILE A 12 -26.09 5.58 12.91
CA ILE A 12 -25.08 5.12 13.87
C ILE A 12 -24.28 3.94 13.30
N ILE A 13 -24.95 2.94 12.72
CA ILE A 13 -24.28 1.78 12.11
C ILE A 13 -23.40 2.21 10.93
N SER A 14 -23.88 3.13 10.08
CA SER A 14 -23.12 3.63 8.93
C SER A 14 -21.87 4.42 9.33
N GLU A 15 -21.88 5.05 10.50
CA GLU A 15 -20.72 5.78 11.07
C GLU A 15 -19.70 4.85 11.78
N ILE A 16 -20.02 3.57 12.01
CA ILE A 16 -19.06 2.63 12.61
C ILE A 16 -18.07 2.17 11.54
N ASP A 17 -16.83 2.66 11.60
CA ASP A 17 -15.78 2.30 10.62
C ASP A 17 -15.18 0.91 10.83
N SER A 18 -15.15 0.45 12.08
CA SER A 18 -14.53 -0.82 12.47
C SER A 18 -15.52 -1.97 12.38
N ASN A 19 -15.26 -2.93 11.48
CA ASN A 19 -16.07 -4.14 11.37
C ASN A 19 -16.13 -4.95 12.68
N VAL A 20 -15.07 -4.91 13.48
CA VAL A 20 -15.01 -5.60 14.78
C VAL A 20 -15.96 -4.92 15.77
N ASP A 21 -15.99 -3.59 15.80
CA ASP A 21 -16.91 -2.86 16.68
C ASP A 21 -18.35 -3.01 16.20
N LEU A 22 -18.59 -3.13 14.88
CA LEU A 22 -19.90 -3.52 14.33
C LEU A 22 -20.32 -4.91 14.81
N ILE A 23 -19.44 -5.90 14.76
CA ILE A 23 -19.71 -7.25 15.29
C ILE A 23 -20.02 -7.17 16.78
N CYS A 24 -19.22 -6.45 17.56
CA CYS A 24 -19.44 -6.25 19.00
C CYS A 24 -20.79 -5.58 19.29
N LEU A 25 -21.16 -4.54 18.53
CA LEU A 25 -22.47 -3.89 18.63
C LEU A 25 -23.59 -4.89 18.39
N LEU A 26 -23.51 -5.68 17.32
CA LEU A 26 -24.54 -6.65 16.96
C LEU A 26 -24.62 -7.84 17.94
N LEU A 27 -23.49 -8.26 18.51
CA LEU A 27 -23.45 -9.28 19.58
C LEU A 27 -24.10 -8.76 20.87
N THR A 28 -23.89 -7.49 21.21
CA THR A 28 -24.43 -6.85 22.40
C THR A 28 -25.92 -6.53 22.23
N CYS A 29 -26.30 -5.98 21.08
CA CYS A 29 -27.65 -5.54 20.75
C CYS A 29 -28.42 -6.62 19.98
N LYS A 30 -28.57 -7.84 20.52
CA LYS A 30 -29.22 -8.96 19.82
C LYS A 30 -30.60 -8.62 19.22
N ARG A 31 -31.40 -7.80 19.91
CA ARG A 31 -32.71 -7.33 19.42
C ARG A 31 -32.61 -6.51 18.13
N LEU A 32 -31.57 -5.68 18.00
CA LEU A 32 -31.29 -4.90 16.79
C LEU A 32 -31.08 -5.82 15.59
N TYR A 33 -30.33 -6.90 15.79
CA TYR A 33 -30.01 -7.87 14.75
C TYR A 33 -31.18 -8.81 14.41
N SER A 34 -31.95 -9.24 15.41
CA SER A 34 -33.01 -10.25 15.23
C SER A 34 -34.36 -9.67 14.77
N ASN A 35 -34.71 -8.44 15.15
CA ASN A 35 -36.08 -7.94 14.99
C ASN A 35 -36.31 -7.06 13.75
N SER A 36 -35.27 -6.68 13.00
CA SER A 36 -35.40 -5.76 11.86
C SER A 36 -34.75 -6.35 10.62
N SER A 37 -35.53 -7.06 9.80
CA SER A 37 -35.08 -7.57 8.49
C SER A 37 -34.63 -6.42 7.59
N SER A 38 -35.44 -5.35 7.51
CA SER A 38 -35.13 -4.15 6.72
C SER A 38 -33.80 -3.50 7.09
N LEU A 39 -33.51 -3.33 8.39
CA LEU A 39 -32.22 -2.78 8.82
C LEU A 39 -31.09 -3.75 8.49
N ARG A 40 -31.26 -5.05 8.80
CA ARG A 40 -30.24 -6.08 8.57
C ARG A 40 -29.78 -6.12 7.12
N ASP A 41 -30.67 -5.91 6.16
CA ASP A 41 -30.37 -5.88 4.72
C ASP A 41 -29.53 -4.65 4.30
N THR A 42 -29.58 -3.57 5.08
CA THR A 42 -28.76 -2.36 4.86
C THR A 42 -27.39 -2.43 5.53
N ILE A 43 -27.21 -3.30 6.52
CA ILE A 43 -25.93 -3.42 7.22
C ILE A 43 -24.94 -4.13 6.29
N LYS A 44 -23.78 -3.49 6.10
CA LYS A 44 -22.64 -3.98 5.35
C LYS A 44 -21.38 -3.83 6.19
N PHE A 45 -20.49 -4.79 6.07
CA PHE A 45 -19.10 -4.63 6.47
C PHE A 45 -18.41 -3.69 5.48
N LYS A 46 -17.51 -2.87 6.02
CA LYS A 46 -16.71 -1.91 5.25
C LYS A 46 -15.47 -2.59 4.69
N GLU A 47 -14.97 -2.04 3.58
CA GLU A 47 -13.71 -2.42 2.91
C GLU A 47 -13.62 -3.85 2.34
N ILE A 48 -14.73 -4.60 2.26
CA ILE A 48 -14.74 -5.90 1.60
C ILE A 48 -14.85 -5.72 0.10
N ARG A 49 -13.71 -5.69 -0.60
CA ARG A 49 -13.66 -5.62 -2.06
C ARG A 49 -13.34 -6.98 -2.66
N ALA A 50 -14.17 -7.42 -3.59
CA ALA A 50 -13.89 -8.63 -4.36
C ALA A 50 -12.71 -8.44 -5.33
N ILE A 51 -12.44 -7.22 -5.75
CA ILE A 51 -11.47 -6.89 -6.80
C ILE A 51 -10.51 -5.82 -6.27
N THR A 52 -9.23 -6.00 -6.57
CA THR A 52 -8.18 -5.03 -6.25
C THR A 52 -8.17 -3.87 -7.26
N ASP A 53 -7.52 -2.76 -6.94
CA ASP A 53 -7.38 -1.63 -7.86
C ASP A 53 -6.53 -1.96 -9.12
N LYS A 54 -5.92 -3.16 -9.14
CA LYS A 54 -5.24 -3.74 -10.32
C LYS A 54 -6.17 -4.63 -11.15
N GLY A 55 -7.43 -4.75 -10.76
CA GLY A 55 -8.43 -5.60 -11.38
C GLY A 55 -8.19 -7.10 -11.26
N HIS A 56 -7.36 -7.51 -10.30
CA HIS A 56 -7.25 -8.91 -9.87
C HIS A 56 -8.29 -9.21 -8.80
N LEU A 57 -8.79 -10.45 -8.75
CA LEU A 57 -9.58 -10.94 -7.62
C LEU A 57 -8.75 -10.75 -6.33
N SER A 58 -9.38 -10.16 -5.31
CA SER A 58 -8.77 -10.01 -4.01
C SER A 58 -8.62 -11.38 -3.37
N GLU A 59 -7.38 -11.84 -3.22
CA GLU A 59 -7.07 -13.11 -2.55
C GLU A 59 -7.63 -13.14 -1.12
N ARG A 60 -7.62 -11.99 -0.44
CA ARG A 60 -8.23 -11.83 0.89
C ARG A 60 -9.74 -12.06 0.84
N PHE A 61 -10.43 -11.53 -0.15
CA PHE A 61 -11.86 -11.77 -0.31
C PHE A 61 -12.16 -13.24 -0.59
N ALA A 62 -11.40 -13.87 -1.49
CA ALA A 62 -11.54 -15.30 -1.78
C ALA A 62 -11.31 -16.17 -0.53
N ALA A 63 -10.32 -15.81 0.29
CA ALA A 63 -10.08 -16.42 1.60
C ALA A 63 -11.29 -16.30 2.53
N THR A 64 -11.85 -15.09 2.64
CA THR A 64 -13.01 -14.81 3.51
C THR A 64 -14.22 -15.63 3.11
N VAL A 65 -14.61 -15.63 1.83
CA VAL A 65 -15.82 -16.32 1.34
C VAL A 65 -15.79 -17.79 1.73
N ASN A 66 -14.62 -18.43 1.63
CA ASN A 66 -14.47 -19.86 1.89
C ASN A 66 -14.36 -20.21 3.39
N ARG A 67 -13.97 -19.24 4.25
CA ARG A 67 -13.65 -19.50 5.66
C ARG A 67 -14.35 -18.59 6.66
N PHE A 68 -15.44 -17.96 6.25
CA PHE A 68 -16.22 -17.09 7.13
C PHE A 68 -16.88 -17.87 8.28
N ASN A 69 -16.21 -17.90 9.43
CA ASN A 69 -16.64 -18.68 10.61
C ASN A 69 -17.68 -17.95 11.48
N LEU A 70 -17.90 -16.65 11.22
CA LEU A 70 -18.89 -15.82 11.91
C LEU A 70 -20.30 -16.07 11.38
N LYS A 71 -20.77 -17.33 11.41
CA LYS A 71 -22.02 -17.80 10.77
C LYS A 71 -23.25 -16.95 11.09
N ALA A 72 -23.35 -16.42 12.31
CA ALA A 72 -24.44 -15.53 12.71
C ALA A 72 -24.53 -14.28 11.83
N PHE A 73 -23.42 -13.81 11.25
CA PHE A 73 -23.27 -12.59 10.46
C PHE A 73 -23.22 -12.82 8.94
N LYS A 74 -23.53 -14.04 8.47
CA LYS A 74 -23.43 -14.41 7.04
C LYS A 74 -24.19 -13.43 6.13
N GLN A 75 -25.39 -13.02 6.53
CA GLN A 75 -26.21 -12.05 5.77
C GLN A 75 -25.50 -10.71 5.61
N VAL A 76 -24.86 -10.18 6.67
CA VAL A 76 -24.17 -8.89 6.62
C VAL A 76 -22.98 -8.97 5.67
N PHE A 77 -22.21 -10.07 5.72
CA PHE A 77 -21.14 -10.34 4.76
C PHE A 77 -21.67 -10.38 3.33
N GLU A 78 -22.76 -11.10 3.12
CA GLU A 78 -23.45 -11.21 1.84
C GLU A 78 -23.97 -9.88 1.27
N ASN A 79 -24.42 -8.97 2.12
CA ASN A 79 -24.82 -7.61 1.73
C ASN A 79 -23.60 -6.74 1.38
N SER A 80 -22.45 -7.01 2.01
CA SER A 80 -21.21 -6.23 1.79
C SER A 80 -20.65 -6.42 0.38
N VAL A 81 -21.00 -7.54 -0.24
CA VAL A 81 -20.54 -7.90 -1.59
C VAL A 81 -21.68 -8.04 -2.59
N SER A 82 -22.89 -7.61 -2.23
CA SER A 82 -23.99 -7.56 -3.20
C SER A 82 -23.60 -6.69 -4.38
N ASP A 83 -22.93 -5.57 -4.16
CA ASP A 83 -22.64 -4.60 -5.22
C ASP A 83 -21.31 -4.94 -5.91
N HIS A 84 -20.99 -6.23 -6.07
CA HIS A 84 -19.83 -6.72 -6.81
C HIS A 84 -20.27 -7.84 -7.76
N PHE A 85 -19.95 -7.72 -9.05
CA PHE A 85 -20.09 -8.81 -10.02
C PHE A 85 -18.72 -9.11 -10.58
N VAL A 86 -18.40 -10.40 -10.66
CA VAL A 86 -17.12 -10.90 -11.14
C VAL A 86 -17.44 -11.92 -12.22
N SER A 87 -17.28 -11.54 -13.48
CA SER A 87 -17.20 -12.51 -14.59
C SER A 87 -15.73 -12.87 -14.74
N VAL A 88 -15.44 -14.15 -14.51
CA VAL A 88 -14.11 -14.72 -14.71
C VAL A 88 -14.17 -15.66 -15.89
N ASP A 89 -13.13 -15.62 -16.73
CA ASP A 89 -12.97 -16.59 -17.81
C ASP A 89 -12.85 -18.01 -17.25
N ASP A 90 -13.54 -18.96 -17.90
CA ASP A 90 -13.66 -20.35 -17.43
C ASP A 90 -12.30 -21.06 -17.34
N ASP A 91 -11.31 -20.60 -18.10
CA ASP A 91 -9.96 -21.18 -18.14
C ASP A 91 -9.07 -20.77 -16.94
N SER A 92 -9.53 -19.87 -16.07
CA SER A 92 -8.82 -19.59 -14.81
C SER A 92 -9.03 -20.73 -13.81
N MET A 93 -8.11 -21.68 -13.78
CA MET A 93 -8.12 -22.83 -12.85
C MET A 93 -8.30 -22.42 -11.37
N VAL A 94 -7.83 -21.22 -11.01
CA VAL A 94 -7.96 -20.65 -9.65
C VAL A 94 -9.37 -20.10 -9.41
N ALA A 95 -9.98 -19.46 -10.40
CA ALA A 95 -11.32 -18.89 -10.24
C ALA A 95 -12.42 -19.95 -10.25
N SER A 96 -12.29 -20.99 -11.08
CA SER A 96 -13.28 -22.05 -11.17
C SER A 96 -13.41 -22.85 -9.87
N GLN A 97 -12.32 -23.06 -9.12
CA GLN A 97 -12.37 -23.75 -7.82
C GLN A 97 -12.90 -22.87 -6.69
N LEU A 98 -12.50 -21.59 -6.64
CA LEU A 98 -12.83 -20.70 -5.51
C LEU A 98 -14.21 -20.06 -5.62
N LEU A 99 -14.68 -19.75 -6.83
CA LEU A 99 -15.96 -19.05 -7.02
C LEU A 99 -17.13 -20.01 -7.25
N SER A 100 -16.91 -21.23 -7.76
CA SER A 100 -18.01 -22.05 -8.28
C SER A 100 -19.11 -22.35 -7.26
N SER A 101 -18.83 -22.73 -6.01
CA SER A 101 -19.92 -23.07 -5.07
C SER A 101 -20.74 -21.86 -4.58
N TRP A 102 -20.08 -20.75 -4.24
CA TRP A 102 -20.75 -19.54 -3.73
C TRP A 102 -21.44 -18.75 -4.85
N ILE A 103 -20.79 -18.60 -6.02
CA ILE A 103 -21.37 -17.89 -7.17
C ILE A 103 -22.47 -18.69 -7.84
N SER A 104 -22.32 -20.01 -8.01
CA SER A 104 -23.38 -20.83 -8.64
C SER A 104 -24.67 -20.78 -7.82
N THR A 105 -24.57 -20.78 -6.49
CA THR A 105 -25.74 -20.66 -5.60
C THR A 105 -26.42 -19.29 -5.76
N ARG A 106 -25.70 -18.20 -6.04
CA ARG A 106 -26.32 -16.87 -6.24
C ARG A 106 -26.84 -16.63 -7.65
N LEU A 107 -26.11 -17.07 -8.67
CA LEU A 107 -26.57 -16.99 -10.06
C LEU A 107 -27.85 -17.80 -10.27
N THR A 108 -28.06 -18.87 -9.50
CA THR A 108 -29.24 -19.74 -9.63
C THR A 108 -30.44 -19.34 -8.76
N GLN A 109 -30.27 -18.56 -7.67
CA GLN A 109 -31.27 -18.57 -6.59
C GLN A 109 -32.11 -17.31 -6.34
N LYS A 110 -31.81 -16.08 -6.81
CA LYS A 110 -32.76 -14.93 -6.73
C LYS A 110 -32.29 -13.58 -7.33
N ASN A 111 -33.20 -12.95 -8.08
CA ASN A 111 -33.47 -11.51 -8.28
C ASN A 111 -32.49 -10.59 -9.06
N ALA A 112 -33.08 -9.92 -10.07
CA ALA A 112 -32.52 -8.99 -11.05
C ALA A 112 -32.10 -7.59 -10.54
N SER A 113 -31.67 -7.43 -9.29
CA SER A 113 -31.47 -6.11 -8.66
C SER A 113 -30.05 -5.81 -8.17
N VAL A 114 -29.03 -6.54 -8.61
CA VAL A 114 -27.70 -6.52 -7.97
C VAL A 114 -26.65 -5.91 -8.90
N LYS A 115 -25.90 -4.91 -8.43
CA LYS A 115 -25.29 -3.84 -9.25
C LYS A 115 -23.79 -3.57 -8.96
N ALA A 116 -22.90 -4.22 -9.71
CA ALA A 116 -21.57 -3.79 -10.19
C ALA A 116 -21.12 -4.79 -11.28
N ALA A 117 -20.01 -4.60 -12.03
CA ALA A 117 -19.61 -5.43 -13.18
C ALA A 117 -18.10 -5.41 -13.39
N LEU A 118 -17.47 -6.56 -13.22
CA LEU A 118 -16.17 -6.89 -13.77
C LEU A 118 -16.37 -7.89 -14.90
N LEU A 119 -15.84 -7.58 -16.07
CA LEU A 119 -15.68 -8.51 -17.17
C LEU A 119 -14.19 -8.80 -17.34
N VAL A 120 -13.75 -9.98 -16.91
CA VAL A 120 -12.41 -10.50 -17.26
C VAL A 120 -12.56 -11.35 -18.50
N VAL A 121 -12.09 -10.85 -19.65
CA VAL A 121 -11.96 -11.66 -20.86
C VAL A 121 -10.51 -12.13 -20.92
N GLY A 122 -10.28 -13.38 -20.52
CA GLY A 122 -8.94 -13.97 -20.47
C GLY A 122 -8.39 -14.32 -21.85
N GLU A 123 -7.07 -14.52 -21.90
CA GLU A 123 -6.40 -15.21 -22.99
C GLU A 123 -6.48 -16.73 -22.76
N PRO A 124 -6.59 -17.54 -23.82
CA PRO A 124 -6.17 -18.94 -23.73
C PRO A 124 -4.64 -19.01 -23.66
N CYS A 125 -4.10 -20.02 -22.99
CA CYS A 125 -2.67 -20.32 -23.03
C CYS A 125 -2.28 -20.71 -24.47
N VAL A 126 -1.62 -19.82 -25.23
CA VAL A 126 -1.32 -20.01 -26.67
C VAL A 126 -0.02 -20.81 -26.90
N GLU A 127 0.50 -21.54 -25.91
CA GLU A 127 1.73 -22.34 -26.13
C GLU A 127 1.48 -23.62 -26.99
N GLU A 128 0.24 -24.01 -27.28
CA GLU A 128 -0.06 -25.25 -28.05
C GLU A 128 -0.79 -25.07 -29.39
N LEU A 129 -1.11 -23.85 -29.84
CA LEU A 129 -1.86 -23.63 -31.10
C LEU A 129 -0.99 -23.02 -32.21
N ILE A 130 0.03 -23.77 -32.64
CA ILE A 130 0.77 -23.48 -33.89
C ILE A 130 0.19 -24.36 -35.02
N GLY A 131 -0.69 -23.79 -35.85
CA GLY A 131 -1.12 -24.41 -37.12
C GLY A 131 -2.55 -24.08 -37.55
N ALA A 132 -2.70 -23.24 -38.58
CA ALA A 132 -3.88 -23.00 -39.44
C ALA A 132 -5.27 -22.72 -38.82
N ARG A 133 -5.45 -22.77 -37.48
CA ARG A 133 -6.74 -22.57 -36.79
C ARG A 133 -6.84 -21.26 -36.01
N LEU A 134 -5.80 -20.44 -36.00
CA LEU A 134 -5.77 -19.19 -35.24
C LEU A 134 -6.76 -18.15 -35.79
N ASP A 135 -6.88 -18.05 -37.12
CA ASP A 135 -7.77 -17.07 -37.76
C ASP A 135 -9.25 -17.41 -37.56
N ASP A 136 -9.65 -18.68 -37.67
CA ASP A 136 -11.02 -19.12 -37.38
C ASP A 136 -11.37 -18.95 -35.89
N TYR A 137 -10.43 -19.26 -34.99
CA TYR A 137 -10.61 -19.10 -33.55
C TYR A 137 -10.71 -17.62 -33.13
N ILE A 138 -9.86 -16.75 -33.70
CA ILE A 138 -9.93 -15.29 -33.53
C ILE A 138 -11.28 -14.77 -34.01
N ASN A 139 -11.71 -15.15 -35.22
CA ASN A 139 -12.96 -14.69 -35.83
C ASN A 139 -14.19 -15.09 -34.99
N GLN A 140 -14.22 -16.32 -34.46
CA GLN A 140 -15.32 -16.83 -33.63
C GLN A 140 -15.42 -16.11 -32.27
N ARG A 141 -14.31 -15.62 -31.70
CA ARG A 141 -14.31 -14.82 -30.46
C ARG A 141 -14.49 -13.32 -30.70
N THR A 142 -14.10 -12.73 -31.83
CA THR A 142 -14.50 -11.34 -32.16
C THR A 142 -16.02 -11.17 -32.25
N SER A 143 -16.78 -12.21 -32.64
CA SER A 143 -18.24 -12.22 -32.51
C SER A 143 -18.75 -12.17 -31.06
N SER A 144 -17.98 -12.67 -30.09
CA SER A 144 -18.35 -12.63 -28.67
C SER A 144 -18.24 -11.23 -28.06
N LEU A 145 -17.35 -10.37 -28.55
CA LEU A 145 -17.31 -8.97 -28.10
C LEU A 145 -18.50 -8.16 -28.63
N LYS A 146 -19.00 -8.44 -29.84
CA LYS A 146 -20.27 -7.85 -30.32
C LYS A 146 -21.46 -8.25 -29.45
N SER A 147 -21.37 -9.37 -28.72
CA SER A 147 -22.39 -9.78 -27.75
C SER A 147 -22.36 -8.99 -26.43
N LEU A 148 -21.30 -8.20 -26.15
CA LEU A 148 -21.30 -7.26 -25.02
C LEU A 148 -22.35 -6.17 -25.15
N GLY A 149 -22.73 -5.78 -26.38
CA GLY A 149 -23.84 -4.85 -26.60
C GLY A 149 -25.20 -5.36 -26.09
N HIS A 150 -25.32 -6.65 -25.77
CA HIS A 150 -26.51 -7.26 -25.16
C HIS A 150 -26.34 -7.63 -23.68
N LEU A 151 -25.14 -7.46 -23.12
CA LEU A 151 -24.96 -7.59 -21.68
C LEU A 151 -25.56 -6.32 -21.07
N ASP A 152 -26.72 -6.48 -20.41
CA ASP A 152 -27.29 -5.48 -19.50
C ASP A 152 -26.26 -5.25 -18.38
N LEU A 153 -25.27 -4.41 -18.68
CA LEU A 153 -24.24 -4.06 -17.72
C LEU A 153 -24.97 -3.38 -16.56
N PRO A 154 -24.80 -3.88 -15.33
CA PRO A 154 -25.43 -3.28 -14.17
C PRO A 154 -25.09 -1.78 -14.07
N THR A 155 -25.87 -1.04 -13.30
CA THR A 155 -25.62 0.39 -13.09
C THR A 155 -24.44 0.58 -12.13
N THR A 156 -23.22 0.42 -12.63
CA THR A 156 -21.98 0.40 -11.85
C THR A 156 -21.22 1.70 -12.05
N LYS A 157 -20.59 2.19 -10.99
CA LYS A 157 -19.72 3.36 -11.08
C LYS A 157 -18.33 3.06 -11.59
N GLU A 158 -17.86 1.82 -11.42
CA GLU A 158 -16.50 1.41 -11.72
C GLU A 158 -16.51 0.19 -12.64
N LEU A 159 -15.85 0.30 -13.79
CA LEU A 159 -15.68 -0.77 -14.75
C LEU A 159 -14.19 -1.02 -14.97
N TYR A 160 -13.76 -2.25 -14.71
CA TYR A 160 -12.42 -2.72 -15.03
C TYR A 160 -12.48 -3.75 -16.16
N ILE A 161 -11.64 -3.54 -17.18
CA ILE A 161 -11.53 -4.40 -18.35
C ILE A 161 -10.07 -4.86 -18.46
N LYS A 162 -9.85 -6.16 -18.38
CA LYS A 162 -8.58 -6.80 -18.75
C LYS A 162 -8.81 -7.63 -19.99
N TYR A 163 -8.11 -7.26 -21.06
CA TYR A 163 -8.22 -7.85 -22.39
C TYR A 163 -6.82 -8.15 -22.91
N LEU A 164 -6.29 -9.34 -22.60
CA LEU A 164 -4.90 -9.68 -22.90
C LEU A 164 -4.65 -10.05 -24.37
N ASN A 165 -5.70 -10.24 -25.16
CA ASN A 165 -5.56 -10.63 -26.55
C ASN A 165 -4.82 -9.54 -27.35
N ASN A 166 -4.00 -9.95 -28.32
CA ASN A 166 -3.24 -9.07 -29.22
C ASN A 166 -4.11 -8.23 -30.18
N LEU A 167 -5.44 -8.32 -30.04
CA LEU A 167 -6.40 -7.57 -30.83
C LEU A 167 -6.69 -6.19 -30.22
N VAL A 168 -7.24 -5.30 -31.03
CA VAL A 168 -7.70 -3.98 -30.59
C VAL A 168 -9.02 -4.13 -29.83
N LEU A 169 -9.05 -3.71 -28.57
CA LEU A 169 -10.28 -3.62 -27.79
C LEU A 169 -11.09 -2.41 -28.28
N ASP A 170 -12.24 -2.66 -28.92
CA ASP A 170 -13.10 -1.61 -29.47
C ASP A 170 -14.24 -1.24 -28.51
N LEU A 171 -14.00 -0.27 -27.62
CA LEU A 171 -15.02 0.28 -26.72
C LEU A 171 -15.90 1.34 -27.41
N GLU A 172 -15.52 1.84 -28.60
CA GLU A 172 -16.38 2.73 -29.37
C GLU A 172 -17.65 2.03 -29.83
N SER A 173 -17.55 0.71 -30.06
CA SER A 173 -18.69 -0.16 -30.38
C SER A 173 -19.53 -0.58 -29.16
N VAL A 174 -19.11 -0.25 -27.94
CA VAL A 174 -19.75 -0.68 -26.69
C VAL A 174 -20.42 0.51 -26.02
N ASP A 175 -21.74 0.48 -25.91
CA ASP A 175 -22.49 1.48 -25.14
C ASP A 175 -22.26 1.28 -23.64
N LEU A 176 -21.24 1.97 -23.09
CA LEU A 176 -21.02 1.98 -21.65
C LEU A 176 -22.21 2.63 -20.94
N SER A 177 -22.70 1.98 -19.90
CA SER A 177 -23.76 2.51 -19.03
C SER A 177 -23.40 3.93 -18.57
N PRO A 178 -24.35 4.89 -18.59
CA PRO A 178 -24.10 6.28 -18.17
C PRO A 178 -23.71 6.40 -16.70
N THR A 179 -23.85 5.32 -15.93
CA THR A 179 -23.43 5.26 -14.53
C THR A 179 -21.94 4.99 -14.34
N VAL A 180 -21.22 4.55 -15.38
CA VAL A 180 -19.78 4.26 -15.31
C VAL A 180 -19.01 5.57 -15.29
N GLU A 181 -18.49 5.93 -14.11
CA GLU A 181 -17.68 7.13 -13.90
C GLU A 181 -16.18 6.82 -13.93
N HIS A 182 -15.79 5.58 -13.62
CA HIS A 182 -14.40 5.13 -13.58
C HIS A 182 -14.19 3.95 -14.53
N LEU A 183 -13.30 4.13 -15.51
CA LEU A 183 -12.94 3.11 -16.49
C LEU A 183 -11.44 2.80 -16.39
N SER A 184 -11.10 1.54 -16.15
CA SER A 184 -9.73 1.07 -16.16
C SER A 184 -9.56 -0.05 -17.17
N VAL A 185 -8.66 0.15 -18.14
CA VAL A 185 -8.43 -0.78 -19.25
C VAL A 185 -6.98 -1.26 -19.23
N PHE A 186 -6.80 -2.57 -19.15
CA PHE A 186 -5.56 -3.27 -19.43
C PHE A 186 -5.73 -4.04 -20.73
N ALA A 187 -5.09 -3.60 -21.81
CA ALA A 187 -5.26 -4.22 -23.12
C ALA A 187 -3.98 -4.19 -23.95
N TYR A 188 -3.91 -4.96 -25.05
CA TYR A 188 -2.84 -4.76 -26.03
C TYR A 188 -2.98 -3.40 -26.72
N ASN A 189 -4.18 -3.09 -27.23
CA ASN A 189 -4.55 -1.82 -27.84
C ASN A 189 -6.04 -1.51 -27.56
N VAL A 190 -6.47 -0.25 -27.63
CA VAL A 190 -7.83 0.18 -27.33
C VAL A 190 -8.32 1.32 -28.24
N LYS A 191 -9.58 1.25 -28.66
CA LYS A 191 -10.36 2.37 -29.18
C LYS A 191 -11.42 2.71 -28.15
N ILE A 192 -11.38 3.93 -27.60
CA ILE A 192 -12.27 4.28 -26.48
C ILE A 192 -13.64 4.75 -26.96
N GLY A 193 -13.72 5.52 -28.05
CA GLY A 193 -14.98 6.12 -28.48
C GLY A 193 -15.47 7.27 -27.60
N SER A 194 -16.73 7.66 -27.76
CA SER A 194 -17.33 8.81 -27.05
C SER A 194 -18.06 8.36 -25.78
N HIS A 195 -17.37 8.35 -24.65
CA HIS A 195 -17.97 8.06 -23.34
C HIS A 195 -18.04 9.31 -22.47
N GLN A 196 -19.10 10.11 -22.65
CA GLN A 196 -19.24 11.42 -22.02
C GLN A 196 -19.39 11.38 -20.49
N HIS A 197 -19.68 10.23 -19.88
CA HIS A 197 -19.89 10.10 -18.43
C HIS A 197 -18.62 9.70 -17.67
N VAL A 198 -17.59 9.23 -18.37
CA VAL A 198 -16.35 8.76 -17.74
C VAL A 198 -15.55 9.95 -17.20
N LYS A 199 -15.38 9.99 -15.88
CA LYS A 199 -14.60 11.00 -15.16
C LYS A 199 -13.17 10.58 -14.93
N THR A 200 -12.93 9.28 -14.75
CA THR A 200 -11.59 8.72 -14.53
C THR A 200 -11.29 7.65 -15.56
N LEU A 201 -10.16 7.79 -16.25
CA LEU A 201 -9.66 6.83 -17.22
C LEU A 201 -8.23 6.40 -16.87
N THR A 202 -8.03 5.09 -16.70
CA THR A 202 -6.69 4.50 -16.57
C THR A 202 -6.43 3.55 -17.73
N LEU A 203 -5.37 3.79 -18.50
CA LEU A 203 -4.95 2.93 -19.59
C LEU A 203 -3.60 2.30 -19.27
N ASN A 204 -3.54 0.98 -19.41
CA ASN A 204 -2.30 0.21 -19.37
C ASN A 204 -2.24 -0.64 -20.63
N LEU A 205 -1.57 -0.12 -21.65
CA LEU A 205 -1.42 -0.79 -22.94
C LEU A 205 -0.07 -1.51 -23.05
N THR A 206 -0.07 -2.76 -23.50
CA THR A 206 1.15 -3.57 -23.63
C THR A 206 1.73 -3.58 -25.05
N THR A 207 1.16 -2.81 -25.98
CA THR A 207 1.62 -2.80 -27.38
C THR A 207 3.10 -2.37 -27.49
N PRO A 208 3.91 -3.08 -28.32
CA PRO A 208 5.25 -2.64 -28.66
C PRO A 208 5.25 -1.44 -29.62
N LEU A 209 4.11 -1.19 -30.28
CA LEU A 209 3.98 -0.11 -31.25
C LEU A 209 3.68 1.21 -30.53
N GLN A 210 4.37 2.26 -30.95
CA GLN A 210 4.09 3.60 -30.48
C GLN A 210 2.75 4.07 -31.06
N ILE A 211 1.73 4.25 -30.21
CA ILE A 211 0.44 4.80 -30.62
C ILE A 211 0.49 6.32 -30.44
N PRO A 212 0.23 7.12 -31.49
CA PRO A 212 0.04 8.55 -31.35
C PRO A 212 -1.12 8.85 -30.39
N LEU A 213 -0.94 9.76 -29.43
CA LEU A 213 -1.97 10.05 -28.43
C LEU A 213 -3.32 10.45 -29.04
N CYS A 214 -3.32 11.08 -30.21
CA CYS A 214 -4.53 11.48 -30.93
C CYS A 214 -5.40 10.31 -31.38
N GLU A 215 -4.84 9.11 -31.57
CA GLU A 215 -5.60 7.93 -32.01
C GLU A 215 -6.48 7.36 -30.90
N LEU A 216 -6.22 7.70 -29.63
CA LEU A 216 -7.05 7.28 -28.51
C LEU A 216 -8.39 8.01 -28.41
N GLY A 217 -8.57 9.14 -29.13
CA GLY A 217 -9.81 9.93 -29.11
C GLY A 217 -10.15 10.52 -27.75
N LEU A 218 -9.13 10.86 -26.94
CA LEU A 218 -9.32 11.35 -25.57
C LEU A 218 -10.09 12.66 -25.50
N ASP A 219 -9.95 13.51 -26.52
CA ASP A 219 -10.66 14.78 -26.68
C ASP A 219 -12.19 14.64 -26.70
N ARG A 220 -12.70 13.45 -27.03
CA ARG A 220 -14.14 13.13 -27.00
C ARG A 220 -14.69 12.89 -25.60
N LEU A 221 -13.83 12.76 -24.58
CA LEU A 221 -14.20 12.48 -23.19
C LEU A 221 -14.34 13.78 -22.38
N SER A 222 -15.39 14.55 -22.67
CA SER A 222 -15.58 15.91 -22.12
C SER A 222 -15.74 15.99 -20.60
N SER A 223 -16.13 14.90 -19.93
CA SER A 223 -16.26 14.85 -18.47
C SER A 223 -15.00 14.32 -17.78
N LEU A 224 -13.95 13.98 -18.54
CA LEU A 224 -12.75 13.36 -18.00
C LEU A 224 -11.98 14.35 -17.13
N THR A 225 -11.91 14.08 -15.83
CA THR A 225 -11.16 14.88 -14.86
C THR A 225 -9.81 14.24 -14.52
N THR A 226 -9.71 12.91 -14.62
CA THR A 226 -8.50 12.16 -14.25
C THR A 226 -8.08 11.21 -15.36
N LEU A 227 -6.84 11.37 -15.86
CA LEU A 227 -6.25 10.51 -16.87
C LEU A 227 -4.91 9.92 -16.38
N SER A 228 -4.76 8.60 -16.46
CA SER A 228 -3.51 7.90 -16.14
C SER A 228 -3.10 6.96 -17.27
N LEU A 229 -1.98 7.27 -17.94
CA LEU A 229 -1.35 6.45 -18.97
C LEU A 229 -0.14 5.73 -18.34
N LYS A 230 -0.30 4.44 -18.03
CA LYS A 230 0.67 3.67 -17.22
C LYS A 230 1.84 3.10 -18.02
N SER A 231 1.70 2.98 -19.34
CA SER A 231 2.72 2.43 -20.22
C SER A 231 3.29 3.50 -21.16
N ASP A 232 4.48 3.23 -21.66
CA ASP A 232 5.35 4.12 -22.44
C ASP A 232 5.06 4.08 -23.95
N PHE A 233 3.87 3.63 -24.36
CA PHE A 233 3.46 3.53 -25.77
C PHE A 233 3.19 4.88 -26.42
N VAL A 234 2.99 5.93 -25.62
CA VAL A 234 2.53 7.22 -26.11
C VAL A 234 3.65 7.90 -26.92
N SER A 235 3.36 8.19 -28.18
CA SER A 235 4.22 9.00 -29.04
C SER A 235 3.48 10.22 -29.59
N LYS A 236 4.24 11.14 -30.21
CA LYS A 236 3.71 12.30 -30.96
C LYS A 236 2.64 13.08 -30.20
N ILE A 237 2.95 13.46 -28.96
CA ILE A 237 2.03 14.23 -28.13
C ILE A 237 1.97 15.66 -28.68
N LYS A 238 0.81 16.03 -29.25
CA LYS A 238 0.55 17.37 -29.78
C LYS A 238 -0.42 18.15 -28.88
N PRO A 239 -0.38 19.48 -28.90
CA PRO A 239 -1.36 20.32 -28.23
C PRO A 239 -2.79 20.01 -28.66
N GLY A 240 -3.73 20.21 -27.73
CA GLY A 240 -5.18 20.10 -28.01
C GLY A 240 -5.76 18.69 -28.00
N ILE A 241 -4.93 17.64 -27.84
CA ILE A 241 -5.41 16.24 -27.77
C ILE A 241 -6.03 15.90 -26.41
N LEU A 242 -5.57 16.56 -25.34
CA LEU A 242 -6.00 16.28 -23.97
C LEU A 242 -7.25 17.11 -23.60
N PRO A 243 -8.26 16.52 -22.94
CA PRO A 243 -9.43 17.25 -22.48
C PRO A 243 -9.08 18.40 -21.52
N THR A 244 -9.65 19.58 -21.76
CA THR A 244 -9.44 20.77 -20.90
C THR A 244 -10.09 20.64 -19.51
N SER A 245 -10.97 19.65 -19.33
CA SER A 245 -11.61 19.30 -18.05
C SER A 245 -10.67 18.59 -17.06
N LEU A 246 -9.48 18.17 -17.50
CA LEU A 246 -8.54 17.44 -16.66
C LEU A 246 -8.08 18.27 -15.46
N THR A 247 -8.22 17.68 -14.28
CA THR A 247 -7.64 18.16 -13.02
C THR A 247 -6.44 17.32 -12.58
N SER A 248 -6.32 16.07 -13.07
CA SER A 248 -5.20 15.18 -12.78
C SER A 248 -4.72 14.43 -14.02
N LEU A 249 -3.42 14.52 -14.31
CA LEU A 249 -2.78 13.85 -15.45
C LEU A 249 -1.52 13.10 -14.99
N SER A 250 -1.46 11.80 -15.29
CA SER A 250 -0.25 10.99 -15.16
C SER A 250 0.14 10.43 -16.52
N LEU A 251 1.31 10.83 -17.02
CA LEU A 251 1.84 10.48 -18.33
C LEU A 251 3.13 9.68 -18.19
N LYS A 252 3.20 8.49 -18.78
CA LYS A 252 4.47 7.80 -19.04
C LYS A 252 4.84 8.01 -20.51
N ALA A 253 5.97 8.64 -20.79
CA ALA A 253 6.38 9.04 -22.14
C ALA A 253 7.84 8.66 -22.46
N ARG A 254 8.10 8.31 -23.72
CA ARG A 254 9.46 8.08 -24.26
C ARG A 254 10.14 9.34 -24.78
N LYS A 255 9.38 10.41 -24.96
CA LYS A 255 9.86 11.73 -25.41
C LYS A 255 9.36 12.77 -24.45
N ILE A 256 10.18 13.79 -24.21
CA ILE A 256 9.77 14.95 -23.42
C ILE A 256 8.61 15.62 -24.18
N PRO A 257 7.47 15.87 -23.51
CA PRO A 257 6.36 16.58 -24.11
C PRO A 257 6.79 17.93 -24.68
N SER A 258 6.16 18.37 -25.76
CA SER A 258 6.39 19.71 -26.28
C SER A 258 5.92 20.78 -25.30
N ASP A 259 6.60 21.93 -25.30
CA ASP A 259 6.34 23.09 -24.43
C ASP A 259 4.88 23.57 -24.45
N ASP A 260 4.19 23.36 -25.56
CA ASP A 260 2.82 23.83 -25.80
C ASP A 260 1.73 22.81 -25.42
N LEU A 261 2.10 21.58 -25.05
CA LEU A 261 1.14 20.52 -24.76
C LEU A 261 0.16 20.90 -23.64
N PHE A 262 0.68 21.50 -22.56
CA PHE A 262 -0.09 21.73 -21.35
C PHE A 262 -0.84 23.05 -21.35
N LEU A 263 -0.59 23.96 -22.30
CA LEU A 263 -1.19 25.30 -22.34
C LEU A 263 -2.73 25.31 -22.24
N PRO A 264 -3.49 24.36 -22.84
CA PRO A 264 -4.95 24.33 -22.71
C PRO A 264 -5.47 23.86 -21.35
N LEU A 265 -4.65 23.19 -20.53
CA LEU A 265 -5.09 22.46 -19.33
C LEU A 265 -5.14 23.34 -18.07
N LYS A 266 -5.80 24.50 -18.15
CA LYS A 266 -5.83 25.51 -17.07
C LYS A 266 -6.41 25.00 -15.74
N SER A 267 -7.21 23.95 -15.78
CA SER A 267 -7.82 23.29 -14.62
C SER A 267 -6.93 22.24 -13.96
N LEU A 268 -5.73 21.97 -14.51
CA LEU A 268 -4.86 20.91 -14.04
C LEU A 268 -4.27 21.24 -12.67
N VAL A 269 -4.56 20.38 -11.68
CA VAL A 269 -4.13 20.49 -10.28
C VAL A 269 -2.95 19.56 -9.99
N HIS A 270 -2.95 18.37 -10.60
CA HIS A 270 -1.92 17.35 -10.41
C HIS A 270 -1.33 16.91 -11.76
N LEU A 271 -0.02 17.02 -11.90
CA LEU A 271 0.73 16.54 -13.06
C LEU A 271 1.85 15.60 -12.63
N LYS A 272 1.86 14.41 -13.21
CA LYS A 272 2.96 13.45 -13.10
C LYS A 272 3.47 13.10 -14.50
N ILE A 273 4.77 13.22 -14.70
CA ILE A 273 5.48 12.80 -15.90
C ILE A 273 6.52 11.76 -15.49
N SER A 274 6.45 10.58 -16.09
CA SER A 274 7.47 9.54 -16.01
C SER A 274 8.13 9.41 -17.39
N TYR A 275 9.41 9.73 -17.46
CA TYR A 275 10.20 9.74 -18.68
C TYR A 275 11.09 8.50 -18.72
N CYS A 276 11.02 7.74 -19.82
CA CYS A 276 11.86 6.56 -20.05
C CYS A 276 12.84 6.85 -21.18
N CYS A 277 14.12 7.01 -20.85
CA CYS A 277 15.17 7.43 -21.77
C CYS A 277 15.85 6.25 -22.50
N SER A 278 15.08 5.28 -23.02
CA SER A 278 15.69 3.98 -23.33
C SER A 278 16.53 3.89 -24.62
N MET A 279 16.48 4.82 -25.58
CA MET A 279 17.21 4.65 -26.87
C MET A 279 17.51 5.95 -27.64
N ILE A 280 17.67 7.10 -27.00
CA ILE A 280 18.08 8.30 -27.76
C ILE A 280 19.58 8.16 -28.06
N MET A 281 19.88 7.62 -29.25
CA MET A 281 21.20 7.75 -29.86
C MET A 281 21.53 9.24 -29.93
N ALA A 282 22.71 9.60 -29.43
CA ALA A 282 23.17 10.97 -29.19
C ALA A 282 23.28 11.80 -30.48
N GLU A 283 22.14 12.20 -31.06
CA GLU A 283 22.06 13.22 -32.08
C GLU A 283 21.91 14.58 -31.38
N ASP A 284 23.05 15.24 -31.18
CA ASP A 284 23.24 16.60 -30.70
C ASP A 284 22.69 16.96 -29.30
N SER A 285 23.43 17.81 -28.58
CA SER A 285 23.07 18.30 -27.23
C SER A 285 21.81 19.16 -27.30
N LYS A 286 20.64 18.52 -27.26
CA LYS A 286 19.35 19.19 -27.31
C LYS A 286 18.91 19.59 -25.92
N GLU A 287 18.66 20.87 -25.72
CA GLU A 287 17.95 21.37 -24.55
C GLU A 287 16.46 21.10 -24.71
N TYR A 288 15.85 20.54 -23.67
CA TYR A 288 14.43 20.28 -23.60
C TYR A 288 13.79 21.19 -22.56
N CYS A 289 12.53 21.56 -22.78
CA CYS A 289 11.79 22.43 -21.87
C CYS A 289 10.43 21.80 -21.56
N VAL A 290 10.02 21.90 -20.29
CA VAL A 290 8.68 21.55 -19.82
C VAL A 290 8.08 22.82 -19.23
N ASN A 291 7.26 23.50 -20.05
CA ASN A 291 6.65 24.76 -19.68
C ASN A 291 5.33 24.55 -18.93
N LEU A 292 5.29 24.90 -17.65
CA LEU A 292 4.12 24.77 -16.77
C LEU A 292 3.62 26.13 -16.25
N GLU A 293 4.22 27.24 -16.70
CA GLU A 293 3.97 28.59 -16.16
C GLU A 293 2.50 29.01 -16.29
N SER A 294 1.83 28.58 -17.36
CA SER A 294 0.41 28.86 -17.62
C SER A 294 -0.58 28.11 -16.72
N LEU A 295 -0.11 27.09 -15.99
CA LEU A 295 -0.95 26.21 -15.17
C LEU A 295 -1.13 26.79 -13.76
N GLY A 296 -1.81 27.94 -13.65
CA GLY A 296 -2.01 28.64 -12.37
C GLY A 296 -2.79 27.86 -11.30
N SER A 297 -3.45 26.76 -11.68
CA SER A 297 -4.15 25.84 -10.75
C SER A 297 -3.26 24.68 -10.29
N LEU A 298 -2.04 24.54 -10.81
CA LEU A 298 -1.18 23.39 -10.55
C LEU A 298 -0.63 23.45 -9.13
N VAL A 299 -1.00 22.45 -8.32
CA VAL A 299 -0.62 22.32 -6.92
C VAL A 299 0.50 21.30 -6.74
N SER A 300 0.49 20.22 -7.52
CA SER A 300 1.50 19.16 -7.45
C SER A 300 2.09 18.85 -8.81
N PHE A 301 3.43 18.87 -8.90
CA PHE A 301 4.17 18.43 -10.07
C PHE A 301 5.20 17.36 -9.69
N LYS A 302 5.20 16.24 -10.43
CA LYS A 302 6.14 15.14 -10.24
C LYS A 302 6.78 14.77 -11.58
N PHE A 303 8.11 14.76 -11.62
CA PHE A 303 8.91 14.33 -12.75
C PHE A 303 9.82 13.18 -12.31
N TYR A 304 9.75 12.06 -13.03
CA TYR A 304 10.53 10.86 -12.78
C TYR A 304 11.29 10.49 -14.05
N GLU A 305 12.53 10.08 -13.90
CA GLU A 305 13.31 9.44 -14.96
C GLU A 305 13.51 7.98 -14.59
N ASP A 306 13.03 7.06 -15.44
CA ASP A 306 13.02 5.62 -15.16
C ASP A 306 14.42 4.97 -15.38
N ASP A 307 15.32 5.65 -16.10
CA ASP A 307 16.64 5.13 -16.48
C ASP A 307 17.75 5.81 -15.67
N LEU A 308 18.68 5.02 -15.13
CA LEU A 308 19.81 5.50 -14.33
C LEU A 308 21.03 5.85 -15.18
N ASP A 309 21.10 5.36 -16.43
CA ASP A 309 22.27 5.53 -17.30
C ASP A 309 22.20 6.81 -18.16
N VAL A 310 21.45 7.81 -17.72
CA VAL A 310 21.20 9.02 -18.50
C VAL A 310 22.48 9.83 -18.60
N ASP A 311 22.86 10.14 -19.83
CA ASP A 311 23.98 11.02 -20.14
C ASP A 311 23.76 12.40 -19.48
N ASP A 312 24.72 12.81 -18.63
CA ASP A 312 24.79 14.12 -17.96
C ASP A 312 24.64 15.31 -18.93
N ARG A 313 24.76 15.07 -20.24
CA ARG A 313 24.54 16.06 -21.30
C ARG A 313 23.07 16.47 -21.47
N THR A 314 22.11 15.64 -21.10
CA THR A 314 20.69 16.00 -21.26
C THR A 314 20.30 17.06 -20.23
N ARG A 315 19.77 18.19 -20.69
CA ARG A 315 19.28 19.27 -19.82
C ARG A 315 17.81 19.50 -20.07
N ILE A 316 17.02 19.36 -19.00
CA ILE A 316 15.58 19.57 -19.03
C ILE A 316 15.30 20.80 -18.16
N GLU A 317 14.92 21.90 -18.80
CA GLU A 317 14.42 23.10 -18.11
C GLU A 317 12.96 22.87 -17.71
N VAL A 318 12.63 23.03 -16.43
CA VAL A 318 11.23 23.07 -15.96
C VAL A 318 10.89 24.51 -15.58
N ARG A 319 9.77 25.02 -16.12
CA ARG A 319 9.23 26.36 -15.82
C ARG A 319 7.98 26.23 -14.97
N PRO A 320 8.10 26.12 -13.63
CA PRO A 320 6.95 25.86 -12.76
C PRO A 320 6.10 27.14 -12.54
N PRO A 321 4.79 26.99 -12.29
CA PRO A 321 3.94 28.10 -11.87
C PRO A 321 4.15 28.41 -10.36
N PRO A 322 3.86 29.66 -9.91
CA PRO A 322 4.04 30.05 -8.51
C PRO A 322 3.04 29.41 -7.53
N SER A 323 1.97 28.78 -8.04
CA SER A 323 0.93 28.08 -7.28
C SER A 323 1.38 26.75 -6.67
N LEU A 324 2.55 26.25 -7.06
CA LEU A 324 3.01 24.91 -6.74
C LEU A 324 3.32 24.76 -5.25
N THR A 325 2.70 23.77 -4.59
CA THR A 325 2.96 23.44 -3.18
C THR A 325 3.77 22.16 -3.01
N ASN A 326 3.69 21.24 -4.00
CA ASN A 326 4.39 19.96 -3.98
C ASN A 326 5.21 19.76 -5.26
N LEU A 327 6.53 19.64 -5.12
CA LEU A 327 7.46 19.44 -6.22
C LEU A 327 8.31 18.18 -5.99
N CYS A 328 8.32 17.28 -6.96
CA CYS A 328 9.17 16.09 -6.93
C CYS A 328 9.90 15.98 -8.28
N LEU A 329 11.21 16.15 -8.29
CA LEU A 329 12.05 16.05 -9.48
C LEU A 329 13.08 14.95 -9.22
N LEU A 330 12.81 13.72 -9.63
CA LEU A 330 13.75 12.59 -9.47
C LEU A 330 14.48 12.35 -10.79
N SER A 331 15.23 13.36 -11.22
CA SER A 331 16.10 13.31 -12.40
C SER A 331 17.25 14.30 -12.19
N PRO A 332 18.52 13.88 -12.36
CA PRO A 332 19.67 14.78 -12.27
C PRO A 332 19.73 15.77 -13.45
N SER A 333 19.06 15.45 -14.57
CA SER A 333 18.99 16.25 -15.80
C SER A 333 18.06 17.46 -15.69
N VAL A 334 17.17 17.48 -14.70
CA VAL A 334 16.19 18.54 -14.50
C VAL A 334 16.79 19.70 -13.71
N HIS A 335 16.51 20.93 -14.16
CA HIS A 335 16.82 22.15 -13.43
C HIS A 335 15.67 23.17 -13.53
N ILE A 336 15.60 24.06 -12.55
CA ILE A 336 14.67 25.19 -12.51
C ILE A 336 15.52 26.47 -12.52
N PRO A 337 15.46 27.28 -13.60
CA PRO A 337 16.25 28.51 -13.67
C PRO A 337 15.92 29.49 -12.53
N SER A 338 16.88 29.68 -11.63
CA SER A 338 16.85 30.69 -10.57
C SER A 338 17.59 31.95 -11.05
N PRO A 339 17.11 33.19 -10.75
CA PRO A 339 15.98 33.54 -9.87
C PRO A 339 14.63 33.67 -10.60
N ARG A 340 14.56 33.33 -11.89
CA ARG A 340 13.39 33.62 -12.75
C ARG A 340 12.10 32.98 -12.27
N TYR A 341 12.17 31.75 -11.75
CA TYR A 341 10.99 31.03 -11.28
C TYR A 341 11.03 30.89 -9.76
N SER A 342 10.35 31.80 -9.07
CA SER A 342 10.16 31.74 -7.62
C SER A 342 9.06 30.73 -7.28
N LEU A 343 9.24 29.96 -6.19
CA LEU A 343 8.30 28.96 -5.71
C LEU A 343 7.81 29.33 -4.30
N PRO A 344 7.08 30.45 -4.16
CA PRO A 344 6.79 31.05 -2.86
C PRO A 344 5.87 30.20 -1.98
N LEU A 345 5.02 29.36 -2.58
CA LEU A 345 4.05 28.51 -1.90
C LEU A 345 4.52 27.06 -1.71
N LEU A 346 5.78 26.77 -2.05
CA LEU A 346 6.30 25.40 -2.00
C LEU A 346 6.43 24.91 -0.55
N ASP A 347 5.67 23.88 -0.21
CA ASP A 347 5.64 23.24 1.11
C ASP A 347 6.50 21.97 1.14
N ARG A 348 6.56 21.24 0.02
CA ARG A 348 7.28 19.97 -0.10
C ARG A 348 8.13 19.90 -1.36
N LEU A 349 9.41 19.57 -1.19
CA LEU A 349 10.39 19.37 -2.26
C LEU A 349 11.05 17.99 -2.15
N SER A 350 11.14 17.29 -3.27
CA SER A 350 11.93 16.06 -3.42
C SER A 350 12.85 16.19 -4.62
N VAL A 351 14.17 16.09 -4.42
CA VAL A 351 15.20 16.30 -5.45
C VAL A 351 16.46 15.48 -5.18
N PRO A 352 17.24 15.12 -6.21
CA PRO A 352 18.61 14.67 -6.04
C PRO A 352 19.44 15.70 -5.28
N PHE A 353 20.27 15.23 -4.36
CA PHE A 353 21.17 16.05 -3.56
C PHE A 353 22.10 16.89 -4.46
N GLY A 354 22.65 16.29 -5.52
CA GLY A 354 23.48 16.99 -6.50
C GLY A 354 22.78 18.17 -7.18
N SER A 355 21.45 18.14 -7.31
CA SER A 355 20.67 19.26 -7.88
C SER A 355 20.58 20.46 -6.93
N LEU A 356 20.65 20.24 -5.61
CA LEU A 356 20.70 21.31 -4.61
C LEU A 356 22.09 21.92 -4.53
N VAL A 357 23.12 21.08 -4.37
CA VAL A 357 24.51 21.52 -4.24
C VAL A 357 25.00 22.19 -5.53
N GLY A 358 24.61 21.65 -6.69
CA GLY A 358 24.93 22.24 -7.99
C GLY A 358 24.11 23.47 -8.37
N GLY A 359 23.20 23.94 -7.51
CA GLY A 359 22.37 25.12 -7.76
C GLY A 359 21.34 24.95 -8.89
N LYS A 360 21.09 23.71 -9.36
CA LYS A 360 20.05 23.40 -10.36
C LYS A 360 18.64 23.67 -9.80
N VAL A 361 18.48 23.57 -8.48
CA VAL A 361 17.27 23.95 -7.74
C VAL A 361 17.69 24.77 -6.53
N SER A 362 17.17 26.00 -6.40
CA SER A 362 17.47 26.89 -5.30
C SER A 362 16.39 26.85 -4.22
N LEU A 363 16.80 26.61 -2.97
CA LEU A 363 15.89 26.62 -1.81
C LEU A 363 15.53 28.04 -1.33
N LEU A 364 16.31 29.05 -1.73
CA LEU A 364 16.07 30.46 -1.38
C LEU A 364 14.75 31.00 -1.94
N SER A 365 14.27 30.40 -3.03
CA SER A 365 13.01 30.75 -3.69
C SER A 365 11.77 30.17 -2.99
N SER A 366 11.94 29.42 -1.89
CA SER A 366 10.88 28.64 -1.23
C SER A 366 10.86 28.85 0.29
N PRO A 367 10.46 30.05 0.77
CA PRO A 367 10.49 30.40 2.19
C PRO A 367 9.51 29.60 3.07
N LEU A 368 8.50 28.96 2.46
CA LEU A 368 7.47 28.17 3.16
C LEU A 368 7.77 26.66 3.17
N LEU A 369 8.96 26.24 2.73
CA LEU A 369 9.30 24.82 2.60
C LEU A 369 9.34 24.14 3.97
N LYS A 370 8.46 23.16 4.20
CA LYS A 370 8.39 22.36 5.44
C LYS A 370 8.97 20.95 5.29
N THR A 371 8.88 20.35 4.10
CA THR A 371 9.37 18.99 3.85
C THR A 371 10.42 18.96 2.76
N LEU A 372 11.62 18.50 3.09
CA LEU A 372 12.72 18.30 2.14
C LEU A 372 13.11 16.83 2.05
N ILE A 373 13.09 16.28 0.84
CA ILE A 373 13.54 14.92 0.53
C ILE A 373 14.73 15.03 -0.42
N MET A 374 15.90 14.61 0.03
CA MET A 374 17.13 14.54 -0.77
C MET A 374 17.36 13.10 -1.18
N THR A 375 17.37 12.81 -2.48
CA THR A 375 17.75 11.50 -3.04
C THR A 375 19.20 11.51 -3.49
N ASP A 376 19.79 10.33 -3.67
CA ASP A 376 21.14 10.17 -4.27
C ASP A 376 22.15 11.10 -3.61
N CYS A 377 22.07 11.17 -2.28
CA CYS A 377 23.01 11.91 -1.48
C CYS A 377 24.31 11.12 -1.52
N ASP A 378 25.30 11.64 -2.25
CA ASP A 378 26.67 11.15 -2.30
C ASP A 378 27.56 12.35 -1.96
N GLY A 379 27.76 12.62 -0.66
CA GLY A 379 28.56 13.76 -0.21
C GLY A 379 28.29 14.23 1.21
N ILE A 380 28.93 15.35 1.54
CA ILE A 380 28.77 16.04 2.82
C ILE A 380 27.59 16.99 2.71
N VAL A 381 26.59 16.86 3.57
CA VAL A 381 25.49 17.85 3.66
C VAL A 381 26.01 19.05 4.45
N PRO A 382 26.21 20.21 3.82
CA PRO A 382 26.85 21.33 4.49
C PRO A 382 25.88 22.05 5.43
N ALA A 383 26.45 22.68 6.47
CA ALA A 383 25.68 23.53 7.37
C ALA A 383 24.97 24.66 6.60
N GLY A 384 23.69 24.90 6.90
CA GLY A 384 22.88 25.94 6.25
C GLY A 384 22.29 25.58 4.89
N LEU A 385 22.55 24.39 4.33
CA LEU A 385 21.86 23.94 3.11
C LEU A 385 20.35 23.79 3.35
N ILE A 386 19.96 23.19 4.47
CA ILE A 386 18.56 22.96 4.83
C ILE A 386 18.01 24.23 5.51
N PRO A 387 16.96 24.88 4.95
CA PRO A 387 16.38 26.08 5.55
C PRO A 387 15.77 25.83 6.93
N GLN A 388 15.77 26.86 7.79
CA GLN A 388 15.15 26.84 9.12
C GLN A 388 13.62 26.71 9.10
N SER A 389 12.98 26.84 7.93
CA SER A 389 11.54 26.57 7.78
C SER A 389 11.23 25.06 7.71
N VAL A 390 12.23 24.21 7.46
CA VAL A 390 12.01 22.78 7.23
C VAL A 390 11.79 22.05 8.55
N GLU A 391 10.66 21.35 8.64
CA GLU A 391 10.24 20.54 9.79
C GLU A 391 10.51 19.04 9.57
N THR A 392 10.49 18.59 8.31
CA THR A 392 10.69 17.18 7.94
C THR A 392 11.81 17.04 6.92
N VAL A 393 12.83 16.26 7.27
CA VAL A 393 13.98 15.97 6.40
C VAL A 393 14.06 14.47 6.15
N LYS A 394 14.19 14.08 4.88
CA LYS A 394 14.52 12.71 4.48
C LYS A 394 15.77 12.74 3.60
N ILE A 395 16.81 12.01 4.02
CA ILE A 395 18.07 11.87 3.30
C ILE A 395 18.18 10.43 2.84
N CYS A 396 18.22 10.21 1.53
CA CYS A 396 18.52 8.92 0.93
C CYS A 396 19.94 8.91 0.40
N SER A 397 20.81 8.19 1.11
CA SER A 397 22.20 7.95 0.71
C SER A 397 22.29 6.80 -0.29
N GLY A 398 23.24 6.90 -1.21
CA GLY A 398 23.76 5.74 -1.94
C GLY A 398 24.61 4.83 -1.04
N LEU A 399 25.39 3.93 -1.66
CA LEU A 399 26.36 3.09 -0.96
C LEU A 399 27.59 3.85 -0.45
N GLN A 400 27.76 5.10 -0.87
CA GLN A 400 28.89 5.92 -0.46
C GLN A 400 28.65 6.52 0.93
N SER A 401 29.75 6.77 1.64
CA SER A 401 29.69 7.32 2.99
C SER A 401 29.23 8.78 2.96
N ASN A 402 27.97 9.02 3.29
CA ASN A 402 27.50 10.36 3.61
C ASN A 402 27.92 10.76 5.01
N THR A 403 28.34 12.00 5.14
CA THR A 403 28.57 12.64 6.44
C THR A 403 27.68 13.87 6.56
N LEU A 404 27.17 14.08 7.77
CA LEU A 404 26.46 15.30 8.14
C LEU A 404 27.49 16.22 8.79
N GLU A 405 27.60 17.46 8.31
CA GLU A 405 28.36 18.47 9.07
C GLU A 405 27.60 18.85 10.35
N PRO A 406 28.32 19.22 11.43
CA PRO A 406 27.67 19.79 12.60
C PRO A 406 26.78 20.98 12.25
N GLY A 407 25.51 20.92 12.62
CA GLY A 407 24.51 21.95 12.28
C GLY A 407 23.89 21.83 10.88
N SER A 408 24.17 20.77 10.12
CA SER A 408 23.52 20.50 8.82
C SER A 408 22.02 20.24 8.94
N ILE A 409 21.57 19.65 10.05
CA ILE A 409 20.15 19.48 10.36
C ILE A 409 19.72 20.63 11.30
N PRO A 410 18.84 21.54 10.86
CA PRO A 410 18.42 22.67 11.69
C PRO A 410 17.53 22.23 12.85
N SER A 411 17.48 23.04 13.91
CA SER A 411 16.66 22.79 15.11
C SER A 411 15.15 22.90 14.87
N SER A 412 14.73 23.34 13.69
CA SER A 412 13.33 23.29 13.25
C SER A 412 12.87 21.87 12.91
N VAL A 413 13.80 20.95 12.64
CA VAL A 413 13.46 19.59 12.19
C VAL A 413 12.90 18.77 13.36
N THR A 414 11.67 18.28 13.18
CA THR A 414 10.96 17.42 14.14
C THR A 414 10.86 15.98 13.64
N ASN A 415 10.96 15.77 12.32
CA ASN A 415 10.91 14.45 11.68
C ASN A 415 12.15 14.24 10.82
N LEU A 416 12.97 13.25 11.15
CA LEU A 416 14.20 12.93 10.41
C LEU A 416 14.17 11.49 9.93
N ARG A 417 14.43 11.31 8.64
CA ARG A 417 14.69 10.00 8.05
C ARG A 417 16.06 9.96 7.40
N LEU A 418 16.87 8.99 7.80
CA LEU A 418 18.21 8.74 7.27
C LEU A 418 18.25 7.33 6.67
N ASP A 419 18.34 7.23 5.35
CA ASP A 419 18.50 5.95 4.66
C ASP A 419 19.99 5.75 4.30
N LEU A 420 20.57 4.62 4.75
CA LEU A 420 21.96 4.21 4.48
C LEU A 420 23.02 5.21 4.98
N PHE A 421 22.80 5.81 6.14
CA PHE A 421 23.72 6.78 6.72
C PHE A 421 24.88 6.10 7.49
N HIS A 422 26.10 6.60 7.29
CA HIS A 422 27.36 6.09 7.85
C HIS A 422 28.11 7.11 8.73
N GLY A 423 27.53 8.30 8.95
CA GLY A 423 28.20 9.36 9.72
C GLY A 423 27.95 9.26 11.22
N SER A 424 28.73 10.04 11.99
CA SER A 424 28.55 10.14 13.44
C SER A 424 27.18 10.73 13.77
N MET A 425 26.49 10.08 14.71
CA MET A 425 25.12 10.42 15.12
C MET A 425 25.05 11.43 16.27
N THR A 426 26.17 12.00 16.68
CA THR A 426 26.23 13.04 17.73
C THR A 426 25.58 14.37 17.31
N LEU A 427 25.02 14.44 16.09
CA LEU A 427 24.54 15.66 15.44
C LEU A 427 23.01 15.72 15.32
N LEU A 428 22.26 14.87 16.02
CA LEU A 428 20.79 14.95 16.02
C LEU A 428 20.30 16.15 16.85
N PRO A 429 19.34 16.95 16.34
CA PRO A 429 18.79 18.07 17.10
C PRO A 429 17.84 17.60 18.21
N GLU A 430 17.81 18.30 19.35
CA GLU A 430 16.92 18.00 20.49
C GLU A 430 15.41 18.18 20.17
N SER A 431 15.09 18.91 19.11
CA SER A 431 13.71 19.11 18.61
C SER A 431 13.07 17.84 18.02
N LEU A 432 13.85 16.77 17.83
CA LEU A 432 13.42 15.60 17.07
C LEU A 432 12.35 14.79 17.83
N THR A 433 11.19 14.59 17.21
CA THR A 433 10.09 13.78 17.74
C THR A 433 9.95 12.44 17.01
N LYS A 434 10.39 12.35 15.75
CA LYS A 434 10.37 11.13 14.93
C LYS A 434 11.71 10.88 14.27
N LEU A 435 12.23 9.66 14.44
CA LEU A 435 13.47 9.19 13.83
C LEU A 435 13.22 7.89 13.06
N ASP A 436 13.49 7.88 11.76
CA ASP A 436 13.46 6.68 10.91
C ASP A 436 14.84 6.45 10.28
N MET A 437 15.52 5.37 10.66
CA MET A 437 16.89 5.11 10.26
C MET A 437 17.05 3.76 9.59
N ILE A 438 17.67 3.74 8.40
CA ILE A 438 18.29 2.55 7.84
C ILE A 438 19.78 2.61 8.13
N ARG A 439 20.27 1.68 8.96
CA ARG A 439 21.68 1.64 9.35
C ARG A 439 22.43 0.53 8.62
N SER A 440 23.69 0.80 8.30
CA SER A 440 24.67 -0.24 7.99
C SER A 440 25.09 -0.96 9.27
N MET A 441 25.27 -2.28 9.20
CA MET A 441 25.50 -3.14 10.37
C MET A 441 26.93 -3.08 10.95
N THR A 442 27.79 -2.18 10.48
CA THR A 442 29.22 -2.16 10.82
C THR A 442 29.60 -1.30 12.01
N GLU A 443 28.68 -0.48 12.53
CA GLU A 443 29.01 0.50 13.56
C GLU A 443 28.36 0.21 14.90
N ASP A 444 29.13 0.37 15.98
CA ASP A 444 28.61 0.24 17.34
C ASP A 444 27.57 1.34 17.64
N THR A 445 26.44 0.94 18.21
CA THR A 445 25.33 1.81 18.55
C THR A 445 25.39 2.30 20.00
N THR A 446 26.32 1.77 20.81
CA THR A 446 26.45 2.09 22.23
C THR A 446 26.73 3.57 22.50
N THR A 447 27.28 4.30 21.53
CA THR A 447 27.58 5.73 21.62
C THR A 447 26.44 6.63 21.15
N LEU A 448 25.33 6.05 20.66
CA LEU A 448 24.21 6.82 20.15
C LEU A 448 23.45 7.48 21.31
N THR A 449 23.57 8.80 21.41
CA THR A 449 22.71 9.61 22.28
C THR A 449 21.44 9.98 21.51
N LEU A 450 20.29 9.48 21.97
CA LEU A 450 18.99 9.77 21.38
C LEU A 450 18.40 11.05 22.00
N PRO A 451 17.86 11.98 21.18
CA PRO A 451 17.18 13.18 21.67
C PRO A 451 16.07 12.87 22.68
N SER A 452 15.97 13.72 23.70
CA SER A 452 15.06 13.53 24.83
C SER A 452 13.57 13.60 24.46
N GLN A 453 13.23 14.30 23.37
CA GLN A 453 11.86 14.54 22.90
C GLN A 453 11.33 13.47 21.93
N LEU A 454 12.11 12.43 21.62
CA LEU A 454 11.71 11.40 20.67
C LEU A 454 10.48 10.60 21.17
N GLN A 455 9.47 10.54 20.31
CA GLN A 455 8.22 9.80 20.53
C GLN A 455 8.10 8.57 19.64
N HIS A 456 8.75 8.60 18.46
CA HIS A 456 8.71 7.51 17.50
C HIS A 456 10.09 7.18 16.97
N ILE A 457 10.48 5.91 17.05
CA ILE A 457 11.72 5.40 16.49
C ILE A 457 11.42 4.23 15.56
N LYS A 458 12.01 4.28 14.37
CA LYS A 458 11.97 3.20 13.39
C LYS A 458 13.39 2.82 12.97
N TRP A 459 13.77 1.58 13.27
CA TRP A 459 15.03 0.97 12.91
C TRP A 459 14.87 0.04 11.72
N ARG A 460 15.77 0.14 10.75
CA ARG A 460 15.84 -0.71 9.56
C ARG A 460 17.29 -1.09 9.29
N SER A 461 17.52 -2.28 8.76
CA SER A 461 18.83 -2.71 8.25
C SER A 461 18.85 -2.69 6.73
N ASN A 462 20.04 -2.49 6.16
CA ASN A 462 20.26 -2.70 4.74
C ASN A 462 20.14 -4.21 4.42
N TRP A 463 19.39 -4.54 3.36
CA TRP A 463 19.22 -5.92 2.91
C TRP A 463 20.54 -6.41 2.30
N GLY A 464 21.15 -7.45 2.87
CA GLY A 464 22.37 -8.07 2.35
C GLY A 464 23.52 -8.20 3.36
N ALA A 465 23.52 -7.42 4.45
CA ALA A 465 24.48 -7.60 5.53
C ALA A 465 24.15 -8.88 6.32
N ARG A 466 24.92 -9.95 6.12
CA ARG A 466 24.77 -11.21 6.87
C ARG A 466 25.20 -11.00 8.33
N THR A 467 24.30 -11.36 9.26
CA THR A 467 24.56 -11.86 10.63
C THR A 467 25.65 -11.15 11.46
N LEU A 468 25.68 -9.81 11.49
CA LEU A 468 26.45 -9.11 12.51
C LEU A 468 25.61 -8.89 13.78
N LEU A 469 26.30 -8.87 14.92
CA LEU A 469 25.73 -8.59 16.24
C LEU A 469 25.24 -7.14 16.27
N LEU A 470 23.96 -6.93 15.98
CA LEU A 470 23.34 -5.63 16.13
C LEU A 470 23.19 -5.32 17.63
N THR A 471 23.99 -4.39 18.14
CA THR A 471 23.72 -3.78 19.44
C THR A 471 22.58 -2.77 19.28
N LEU A 472 21.53 -2.87 20.08
CA LEU A 472 20.48 -1.84 20.15
C LEU A 472 20.77 -0.90 21.32
N PRO A 473 20.28 0.35 21.28
CA PRO A 473 20.35 1.24 22.43
C PRO A 473 19.79 0.55 23.68
N THR A 474 20.54 0.63 24.78
CA THR A 474 20.13 0.08 26.07
C THR A 474 19.18 1.00 26.82
N THR A 475 19.23 2.29 26.50
CA THR A 475 18.35 3.33 27.06
C THR A 475 17.56 3.99 25.94
N TYR A 476 16.29 4.25 26.20
CA TYR A 476 15.38 4.93 25.28
C TYR A 476 14.83 6.19 25.97
N PRO A 477 14.49 7.23 25.19
CA PRO A 477 13.85 8.43 25.71
C PRO A 477 12.54 8.11 26.44
N VAL A 478 12.28 8.84 27.52
CA VAL A 478 11.11 8.61 28.39
C VAL A 478 9.77 8.87 27.71
N ASN A 479 9.76 9.63 26.60
CA ASN A 479 8.56 9.95 25.84
C ASN A 479 8.31 9.00 24.66
N LEU A 480 9.07 7.89 24.56
CA LEU A 480 8.98 6.98 23.43
C LEU A 480 7.68 6.14 23.49
N HIS A 481 6.82 6.28 22.48
CA HIS A 481 5.56 5.55 22.38
C HIS A 481 5.53 4.52 21.25
N THR A 482 6.35 4.71 20.20
CA THR A 482 6.44 3.77 19.07
C THR A 482 7.87 3.31 18.85
N LEU A 483 8.07 2.00 18.84
CA LEU A 483 9.34 1.37 18.49
C LEU A 483 9.12 0.35 17.37
N ASN A 484 9.57 0.69 16.16
CA ASN A 484 9.42 -0.17 14.98
C ASN A 484 10.78 -0.73 14.55
N MET A 485 10.90 -2.05 14.50
CA MET A 485 12.11 -2.78 14.17
C MET A 485 11.88 -3.83 13.07
N LEU A 486 10.75 -3.81 12.36
CA LEU A 486 10.34 -4.88 11.44
C LEU A 486 11.38 -5.21 10.36
N ASN A 487 12.21 -4.25 10.00
CA ASN A 487 13.23 -4.41 8.97
C ASN A 487 14.63 -4.59 9.53
N LEU A 488 14.79 -4.94 10.81
CA LEU A 488 16.07 -5.31 11.39
C LEU A 488 16.32 -6.81 11.22
N SER A 489 17.43 -7.18 10.61
CA SER A 489 17.97 -8.55 10.60
C SER A 489 18.83 -8.85 11.83
N GLY A 490 19.07 -10.13 12.13
CA GLY A 490 20.04 -10.57 13.14
C GLY A 490 19.45 -11.12 14.45
N ASP A 491 20.33 -11.66 15.29
CA ASP A 491 19.99 -12.19 16.62
C ASP A 491 20.21 -11.12 17.68
N TYR A 492 19.20 -10.29 17.89
CA TYR A 492 19.15 -9.31 18.96
C TYR A 492 17.95 -9.57 19.87
N ARG A 493 18.05 -9.06 21.11
CA ARG A 493 16.94 -8.92 22.03
C ARG A 493 16.68 -7.44 22.30
N VAL A 494 15.41 -7.08 22.43
CA VAL A 494 14.99 -5.72 22.75
C VAL A 494 14.54 -5.63 24.20
N SER A 495 15.00 -4.60 24.91
CA SER A 495 14.40 -4.14 26.15
C SER A 495 13.32 -3.12 25.80
N VAL A 496 12.05 -3.46 26.00
CA VAL A 496 10.91 -2.62 25.59
C VAL A 496 10.62 -1.59 26.69
N PRO A 497 10.69 -0.27 26.40
CA PRO A 497 10.41 0.77 27.39
C PRO A 497 8.97 0.71 27.90
N PRO A 498 8.71 1.06 29.18
CA PRO A 498 7.37 0.97 29.78
C PRO A 498 6.33 1.92 29.16
N THR A 499 6.75 2.88 28.34
CA THR A 499 5.90 3.89 27.69
C THR A 499 5.43 3.48 26.28
N ILE A 500 5.91 2.35 25.77
CA ILE A 500 5.59 1.87 24.41
C ILE A 500 4.11 1.50 24.32
N THR A 501 3.42 2.09 23.35
CA THR A 501 2.04 1.75 22.99
C THR A 501 1.97 0.91 21.71
N SER A 502 2.97 1.06 20.82
CA SER A 502 3.10 0.33 19.57
C SER A 502 4.51 -0.25 19.41
N LEU A 503 4.60 -1.57 19.34
CA LEU A 503 5.84 -2.32 19.12
C LEU A 503 5.77 -3.04 17.78
N SER A 504 6.82 -2.95 16.98
CA SER A 504 6.93 -3.75 15.76
C SER A 504 8.26 -4.51 15.74
N ILE A 505 8.23 -5.84 15.67
CA ILE A 505 9.41 -6.70 15.76
C ILE A 505 9.43 -7.77 14.66
N PRO A 506 10.60 -8.10 14.12
CA PRO A 506 10.77 -9.27 13.27
C PRO A 506 11.03 -10.51 14.12
N LEU A 507 10.40 -11.61 13.75
CA LEU A 507 10.59 -12.92 14.35
C LEU A 507 11.23 -13.82 13.29
N PHE A 508 12.38 -14.39 13.63
CA PHE A 508 13.17 -15.24 12.74
C PHE A 508 13.28 -16.64 13.32
N GLU A 509 13.32 -17.63 12.45
CA GLU A 509 13.82 -18.95 12.79
C GLU A 509 15.35 -18.87 12.95
N LYS A 510 15.88 -19.38 14.07
CA LYS A 510 17.32 -19.51 14.22
C LYS A 510 17.76 -20.56 13.21
N GLU A 511 18.72 -20.21 12.36
CA GLU A 511 19.36 -21.17 11.47
C GLU A 511 20.08 -22.21 12.34
N SER A 512 19.40 -23.29 12.72
CA SER A 512 20.11 -24.50 13.09
C SER A 512 20.72 -25.01 11.80
N ILE A 513 22.03 -24.83 11.66
CA ILE A 513 22.85 -25.27 10.53
C ILE A 513 22.68 -26.79 10.28
N GLU A 514 22.17 -27.52 11.27
CA GLU A 514 21.87 -28.95 11.20
C GLU A 514 20.47 -29.20 10.61
N ASP A 515 20.47 -29.21 9.28
CA ASP A 515 19.47 -29.64 8.29
C ASP A 515 18.54 -30.79 8.75
N ARG A 516 17.36 -30.47 9.28
CA ARG A 516 16.19 -31.33 9.13
C ARG A 516 15.05 -30.50 8.55
N SER A 517 14.70 -30.80 7.30
CA SER A 517 13.67 -30.11 6.52
C SER A 517 12.27 -30.14 7.12
N ASP A 518 12.05 -30.96 8.15
CA ASP A 518 10.71 -31.32 8.63
C ASP A 518 10.41 -30.77 10.04
N ALA A 519 11.30 -29.96 10.61
CA ALA A 519 11.04 -29.37 11.92
C ALA A 519 9.95 -28.29 11.82
N ILE A 520 8.90 -28.43 12.63
CA ILE A 520 7.80 -27.47 12.68
C ILE A 520 8.29 -26.15 13.27
N THR A 521 8.38 -25.10 12.44
CA THR A 521 8.79 -23.78 12.89
C THR A 521 7.70 -23.13 13.75
N VAL A 522 7.99 -22.91 15.03
CA VAL A 522 7.13 -22.18 15.96
C VAL A 522 7.74 -20.81 16.31
N PHE A 523 7.03 -19.75 15.92
CA PHE A 523 7.35 -18.37 16.22
C PHE A 523 6.74 -17.95 17.56
N THR A 524 7.54 -17.26 18.36
CA THR A 524 7.18 -16.77 19.69
C THR A 524 7.85 -15.43 19.94
N ILE A 525 7.13 -14.51 20.56
CA ILE A 525 7.66 -13.16 20.86
C ILE A 525 8.69 -13.18 22.00
N ALA A 526 8.64 -14.18 22.91
CA ALA A 526 9.60 -14.32 24.01
C ALA A 526 11.06 -14.51 23.55
N LYS A 527 11.28 -14.99 22.32
CA LYS A 527 12.64 -15.12 21.78
C LYS A 527 13.31 -13.77 21.55
N LYS A 528 12.54 -12.69 21.33
CA LYS A 528 13.05 -11.37 20.95
C LYS A 528 12.94 -10.31 22.04
N ILE A 529 12.13 -10.54 23.06
CA ILE A 529 11.91 -9.57 24.13
C ILE A 529 12.72 -10.00 25.36
N ASN A 530 13.48 -9.07 25.94
CA ASN A 530 14.08 -9.28 27.26
C ASN A 530 12.96 -9.26 28.30
N ILE A 531 12.79 -10.37 29.02
CA ILE A 531 11.81 -10.46 30.11
C ILE A 531 12.21 -9.44 31.18
N ILE A 532 11.28 -8.54 31.50
CA ILE A 532 11.45 -7.58 32.59
C ILE A 532 11.34 -8.38 33.89
N ASN A 533 12.47 -8.76 34.48
CA ASN A 533 12.50 -9.44 35.76
C ASN A 533 12.17 -8.45 36.89
N ASN A 534 10.91 -8.02 36.97
CA ASN A 534 10.39 -7.41 38.19
C ASN A 534 10.10 -8.55 39.17
N LEU A 535 10.97 -8.68 40.17
CA LEU A 535 11.07 -9.81 41.10
C LEU A 535 9.82 -10.10 41.96
N GLN A 536 8.68 -9.40 41.78
CA GLN A 536 7.55 -9.49 42.72
C GLN A 536 6.14 -9.54 42.14
N GLN A 537 5.91 -9.40 40.83
CA GLN A 537 4.55 -9.49 40.25
C GLN A 537 4.60 -10.20 38.88
N GLN A 538 3.46 -10.81 38.49
CA GLN A 538 3.29 -11.66 37.31
C GLN A 538 4.14 -11.22 36.10
N GLN A 539 4.83 -12.18 35.46
CA GLN A 539 5.70 -11.93 34.31
C GLN A 539 4.89 -11.46 33.11
N GLU A 540 4.68 -10.15 32.98
CA GLU A 540 4.23 -9.52 31.75
C GLU A 540 5.37 -9.45 30.74
N TRP A 541 5.10 -9.87 29.50
CA TRP A 541 6.11 -9.90 28.44
C TRP A 541 6.27 -8.55 27.76
N LEU A 542 5.21 -7.76 27.73
CA LEU A 542 5.18 -6.42 27.18
C LEU A 542 4.62 -5.48 28.24
N PRO A 543 5.07 -4.21 28.27
CA PRO A 543 4.46 -3.21 29.12
C PRO A 543 2.94 -3.13 28.93
N ASN A 544 2.21 -2.90 30.02
CA ASN A 544 0.75 -2.75 30.01
C ASN A 544 0.22 -1.67 29.05
N SER A 545 1.04 -0.68 28.70
CA SER A 545 0.74 0.35 27.70
C SER A 545 0.69 -0.19 26.26
N THR A 546 1.32 -1.34 25.98
CA THR A 546 1.48 -1.89 24.63
C THR A 546 0.15 -2.45 24.15
N THR A 547 -0.50 -1.72 23.25
CA THR A 547 -1.81 -2.06 22.69
C THR A 547 -1.73 -2.52 21.24
N HIS A 548 -0.62 -2.24 20.56
CA HIS A 548 -0.39 -2.59 19.15
C HIS A 548 0.91 -3.37 19.03
N LEU A 549 0.84 -4.55 18.43
CA LEU A 549 1.99 -5.41 18.15
C LEU A 549 2.00 -5.77 16.66
N CYS A 550 3.07 -5.44 15.96
CA CYS A 550 3.30 -5.89 14.59
C CYS A 550 4.49 -6.87 14.57
N CYS A 551 4.31 -8.02 13.92
CA CYS A 551 5.28 -9.08 13.84
C CYS A 551 5.63 -9.36 12.38
N ARG A 552 6.89 -9.15 11.96
CA ARG A 552 7.35 -9.63 10.64
C ARG A 552 7.86 -11.06 10.78
N LEU A 553 7.19 -12.00 10.15
CA LEU A 553 7.52 -13.43 10.23
C LEU A 553 8.43 -13.77 9.07
N LEU A 554 9.71 -14.00 9.36
CA LEU A 554 10.74 -14.25 8.35
C LEU A 554 11.08 -15.73 8.34
N LYS A 555 10.82 -16.35 7.19
CA LYS A 555 10.98 -17.79 6.94
C LYS A 555 11.80 -18.02 5.68
N LYS A 556 12.51 -19.15 5.62
CA LYS A 556 13.36 -19.53 4.48
C LYS A 556 12.65 -20.29 3.36
N ARG A 557 11.54 -20.97 3.65
CA ARG A 557 10.88 -21.93 2.72
C ARG A 557 9.36 -21.93 2.85
N GLU A 558 8.72 -22.51 1.84
CA GLU A 558 7.28 -22.62 1.62
C GLU A 558 6.57 -23.53 2.63
N SER A 559 6.41 -23.08 3.86
CA SER A 559 5.54 -23.80 4.78
C SER A 559 4.71 -22.89 5.66
N THR A 560 3.63 -23.45 6.16
CA THR A 560 2.78 -22.84 7.17
C THR A 560 3.62 -22.38 8.35
N VAL A 561 3.36 -21.16 8.81
CA VAL A 561 3.95 -20.56 9.99
C VAL A 561 3.06 -20.85 11.19
N ASN A 562 3.64 -21.41 12.25
CA ASN A 562 2.96 -21.57 13.54
C ASN A 562 3.37 -20.44 14.48
N PHE A 563 2.44 -19.57 14.87
CA PHE A 563 2.69 -18.49 15.83
C PHE A 563 1.96 -18.73 17.16
N ARG A 564 2.66 -18.58 18.29
CA ARG A 564 2.08 -18.74 19.64
C ARG A 564 1.16 -17.57 20.02
N LEU A 565 -0.09 -17.65 19.61
CA LEU A 565 -1.11 -16.63 19.85
C LEU A 565 -1.50 -16.52 21.33
N ASP A 566 -1.46 -17.62 22.08
CA ASP A 566 -1.77 -17.63 23.52
C ASP A 566 -0.88 -16.68 24.32
N GLN A 567 0.37 -16.49 23.91
CA GLN A 567 1.30 -15.56 24.56
C GLN A 567 0.82 -14.11 24.43
N VAL A 568 0.31 -13.73 23.26
CA VAL A 568 -0.25 -12.39 23.04
C VAL A 568 -1.56 -12.22 23.82
N ILE A 569 -2.44 -13.22 23.79
CA ILE A 569 -3.74 -13.15 24.47
C ILE A 569 -3.57 -13.06 25.99
N ASN A 570 -2.71 -13.89 26.58
CA ASN A 570 -2.64 -14.11 28.02
C ASN A 570 -1.57 -13.29 28.74
N GLN A 571 -0.52 -12.84 28.06
CA GLN A 571 0.66 -12.22 28.71
C GLN A 571 0.90 -10.76 28.27
N THR A 572 -0.07 -10.16 27.58
CA THR A 572 0.02 -8.78 27.08
C THR A 572 -1.34 -8.10 27.06
N ASN A 573 -1.36 -6.76 26.92
CA ASN A 573 -2.57 -5.96 26.68
C ASN A 573 -2.82 -5.63 25.20
N VAL A 574 -2.18 -6.36 24.29
CA VAL A 574 -2.32 -6.13 22.85
C VAL A 574 -3.78 -6.25 22.43
N LYS A 575 -4.26 -5.25 21.71
CA LYS A 575 -5.60 -5.13 21.12
C LYS A 575 -5.56 -5.25 19.60
N GLN A 576 -4.46 -4.84 18.98
CA GLN A 576 -4.23 -4.98 17.54
C GLN A 576 -2.95 -5.78 17.29
N LEU A 577 -3.06 -6.86 16.53
CA LEU A 577 -1.99 -7.75 16.18
C LEU A 577 -1.84 -7.79 14.66
N GLU A 578 -0.74 -7.25 14.16
CA GLU A 578 -0.40 -7.24 12.74
C GLU A 578 0.69 -8.28 12.46
N PHE A 579 0.58 -8.99 11.34
CA PHE A 579 1.64 -9.84 10.82
C PHE A 579 2.05 -9.42 9.41
N GLN A 580 3.35 -9.39 9.15
CA GLN A 580 3.92 -9.24 7.82
C GLN A 580 4.57 -10.56 7.40
N LEU A 581 4.01 -11.22 6.39
CA LEU A 581 4.48 -12.51 5.87
C LEU A 581 4.36 -12.50 4.35
N GLY A 582 5.46 -12.72 3.64
CA GLY A 582 5.48 -12.77 2.17
C GLY A 582 4.99 -11.52 1.44
N GLY A 583 5.09 -10.35 2.09
CA GLY A 583 4.54 -9.09 1.55
C GLY A 583 3.05 -8.87 1.87
N GLU A 584 2.34 -9.90 2.33
CA GLU A 584 1.00 -9.76 2.85
C GLU A 584 1.00 -9.22 4.29
N ILE A 585 -0.07 -8.47 4.60
CA ILE A 585 -0.30 -7.87 5.90
C ILE A 585 -1.62 -8.37 6.46
N TYR A 586 -1.55 -9.16 7.52
CA TYR A 586 -2.72 -9.63 8.29
C TYR A 586 -2.89 -8.70 9.49
N ASN A 587 -4.09 -8.19 9.74
CA ASN A 587 -4.36 -7.24 10.81
C ASN A 587 -5.55 -7.68 11.65
N PHE A 588 -5.24 -8.34 12.77
CA PHE A 588 -6.21 -8.90 13.69
C PHE A 588 -6.51 -7.95 14.85
N SER A 589 -7.79 -7.73 15.10
CA SER A 589 -8.27 -7.16 16.36
C SER A 589 -8.52 -8.26 17.38
N ILE A 590 -8.10 -8.00 18.62
CA ILE A 590 -8.25 -8.87 19.78
C ILE A 590 -9.18 -8.17 20.79
N LYS A 591 -10.35 -8.74 21.04
CA LYS A 591 -11.27 -8.29 22.10
C LYS A 591 -11.49 -9.43 23.09
N ARG A 592 -10.97 -9.26 24.31
CA ARG A 592 -11.21 -10.16 25.44
C ARG A 592 -12.66 -9.96 25.91
N LEU A 593 -13.46 -11.02 25.88
CA LEU A 593 -14.90 -10.95 26.15
C LEU A 593 -15.23 -11.21 27.63
N ASP A 594 -14.25 -11.66 28.41
CA ASP A 594 -14.33 -11.85 29.86
C ASP A 594 -12.99 -11.49 30.53
N GLN A 595 -13.03 -11.28 31.85
CA GLN A 595 -11.87 -10.85 32.64
C GLN A 595 -10.76 -11.91 32.74
N GLN A 596 -11.09 -13.19 32.51
CA GLN A 596 -10.14 -14.31 32.59
C GLN A 596 -9.55 -14.65 31.22
N ASN A 597 -9.89 -13.88 30.17
CA ASN A 597 -9.55 -14.13 28.78
C ASN A 597 -10.03 -15.49 28.26
N LYS A 598 -11.01 -16.14 28.90
CA LYS A 598 -11.48 -17.47 28.48
C LYS A 598 -12.08 -17.45 27.08
N SER A 599 -12.73 -16.34 26.71
CA SER A 599 -13.35 -16.11 25.41
C SER A 599 -12.79 -14.84 24.78
N VAL A 600 -12.28 -14.95 23.56
CA VAL A 600 -11.63 -13.84 22.86
C VAL A 600 -12.18 -13.76 21.44
N LEU A 601 -12.71 -12.61 21.06
CA LEU A 601 -13.00 -12.30 19.66
C LEU A 601 -11.70 -11.92 18.97
N PHE A 602 -11.29 -12.73 18.01
CA PHE A 602 -10.08 -12.58 17.22
C PHE A 602 -10.46 -12.51 15.75
N VAL A 603 -10.44 -11.31 15.15
CA VAL A 603 -10.96 -11.08 13.80
C VAL A 603 -10.04 -10.14 13.01
N ASP A 604 -9.71 -10.50 11.78
CA ASP A 604 -9.00 -9.64 10.84
C ASP A 604 -9.91 -8.48 10.41
N SER A 605 -9.42 -7.25 10.57
CA SER A 605 -10.20 -6.02 10.38
C SER A 605 -10.72 -5.84 8.95
N LYS A 606 -10.00 -6.35 7.95
CA LYS A 606 -10.30 -6.17 6.52
C LYS A 606 -11.03 -7.36 5.92
N SER A 607 -10.50 -8.55 6.15
CA SER A 607 -11.04 -9.80 5.59
C SER A 607 -12.12 -10.42 6.46
N LEU A 608 -12.31 -9.98 7.72
CA LEU A 608 -13.19 -10.64 8.70
C LEU A 608 -12.83 -12.10 9.00
N TYR A 609 -11.63 -12.53 8.60
CA TYR A 609 -11.14 -13.83 8.95
C TYR A 609 -11.05 -13.94 10.48
N GLY A 610 -11.46 -15.08 11.06
CA GLY A 610 -11.32 -15.35 12.48
C GLY A 610 -12.65 -15.74 13.14
N GLY A 611 -12.80 -15.43 14.42
CA GLY A 611 -13.99 -15.79 15.19
C GLY A 611 -13.81 -15.60 16.70
N ILE A 612 -14.66 -16.28 17.47
CA ILE A 612 -14.55 -16.34 18.93
C ILE A 612 -13.73 -17.57 19.29
N ILE A 613 -12.61 -17.36 19.97
CA ILE A 613 -11.72 -18.39 20.50
C ILE A 613 -12.08 -18.62 21.96
N THR A 614 -12.43 -19.87 22.30
CA THR A 614 -12.62 -20.28 23.70
C THR A 614 -11.40 -21.09 24.14
N GLN A 615 -10.62 -20.53 25.06
CA GLN A 615 -9.41 -21.15 25.57
C GLN A 615 -9.73 -22.40 26.42
N ARG A 616 -8.88 -23.43 26.33
CA ARG A 616 -8.98 -24.67 27.11
C ARG A 616 -8.04 -24.59 28.32
N ILE A 617 -8.49 -25.00 29.49
CA ILE A 617 -7.64 -25.14 30.67
C ILE A 617 -6.79 -26.40 30.49
N SER A 618 -5.48 -26.29 30.71
CA SER A 618 -4.58 -27.45 30.63
C SER A 618 -4.82 -28.39 31.81
N SER A 619 -5.16 -29.65 31.56
CA SER A 619 -5.41 -30.65 32.62
C SER A 619 -4.13 -31.14 33.32
N SER A 620 -2.95 -30.80 32.78
CA SER A 620 -1.66 -31.31 33.24
C SER A 620 -1.00 -30.48 34.35
N SER A 621 -1.53 -29.31 34.72
CA SER A 621 -0.92 -28.48 35.77
C SER A 621 -1.50 -28.81 37.15
N SER A 622 -0.84 -29.70 37.90
CA SER A 622 -1.06 -29.91 39.33
C SER A 622 -0.49 -28.77 40.21
N MET A 623 -0.32 -27.57 39.66
CA MET A 623 0.31 -26.44 40.34
C MET A 623 -0.72 -25.54 41.01
N VAL A 624 -0.40 -25.18 42.25
CA VAL A 624 -1.27 -24.60 43.27
C VAL A 624 -1.54 -23.10 43.07
N ASP A 625 -0.88 -22.40 42.14
CA ASP A 625 -0.93 -20.92 42.07
C ASP A 625 -1.20 -20.28 40.68
N GLY A 626 -1.89 -20.96 39.76
CA GLY A 626 -2.39 -20.27 38.55
C GLY A 626 -3.00 -21.17 37.49
N GLN A 627 -4.16 -20.77 36.95
CA GLN A 627 -4.76 -21.46 35.80
C GLN A 627 -3.87 -21.28 34.56
N SER A 628 -3.37 -22.39 34.01
CA SER A 628 -2.63 -22.40 32.74
C SER A 628 -3.55 -22.82 31.60
N PHE A 629 -3.62 -22.00 30.55
CA PHE A 629 -4.35 -22.33 29.32
C PHE A 629 -3.49 -23.20 28.40
N ALA A 630 -4.15 -24.08 27.63
CA ALA A 630 -3.51 -24.83 26.56
C ALA A 630 -2.96 -23.84 25.49
N PRO A 631 -1.78 -24.10 24.90
CA PRO A 631 -1.22 -23.25 23.84
C PRO A 631 -2.17 -23.07 22.67
N ILE A 632 -2.14 -21.90 22.04
CA ILE A 632 -2.93 -21.59 20.85
C ILE A 632 -1.96 -21.19 19.75
N TYR A 633 -2.03 -21.91 18.63
CA TYR A 633 -1.20 -21.67 17.46
C TYR A 633 -2.06 -21.01 16.39
N LEU A 634 -1.60 -19.87 15.90
CA LEU A 634 -2.11 -19.25 14.68
C LEU A 634 -1.29 -19.80 13.50
N TYR A 635 -1.99 -20.35 12.51
CA TYR A 635 -1.43 -20.85 11.27
C TYR A 635 -1.53 -19.74 10.21
N LEU A 636 -0.40 -19.39 9.62
CA LEU A 636 -0.32 -18.41 8.53
C LEU A 636 0.41 -19.04 7.35
N SER A 637 0.01 -18.74 6.12
CA SER A 637 0.67 -19.23 4.92
C SER A 637 0.92 -18.08 3.96
N GLU A 638 2.14 -18.02 3.44
CA GLU A 638 2.58 -17.02 2.46
C GLU A 638 1.96 -17.26 1.08
N TYR A 639 1.89 -18.52 0.65
CA TYR A 639 1.45 -18.91 -0.70
C TYR A 639 -0.06 -19.06 -0.82
N ASP A 640 -0.71 -19.29 0.30
CA ASP A 640 -2.15 -19.47 0.34
C ASP A 640 -2.69 -18.59 1.46
N PRO A 641 -2.96 -17.30 1.20
CA PRO A 641 -3.56 -16.42 2.19
C PRO A 641 -4.94 -16.91 2.63
N THR A 642 -5.56 -17.88 1.92
CA THR A 642 -6.74 -18.57 2.43
C THR A 642 -6.42 -19.46 3.62
N ARG A 643 -5.19 -19.98 3.75
CA ARG A 643 -4.73 -20.87 4.83
C ARG A 643 -4.48 -20.23 6.19
N VAL A 644 -5.07 -19.07 6.47
CA VAL A 644 -5.13 -18.62 7.87
C VAL A 644 -5.99 -19.60 8.67
N GLY A 645 -5.55 -19.96 9.86
CA GLY A 645 -6.14 -20.97 10.74
C GLY A 645 -5.71 -20.78 12.19
N TRP A 646 -6.36 -21.43 13.15
CA TRP A 646 -5.82 -21.57 14.50
C TRP A 646 -6.21 -22.92 15.12
N GLY A 647 -5.42 -23.38 16.08
CA GLY A 647 -5.67 -24.63 16.82
C GLY A 647 -4.80 -24.76 18.07
N PHE A 648 -4.92 -25.89 18.78
CA PHE A 648 -4.24 -26.13 20.05
C PHE A 648 -2.93 -26.94 19.92
N GLU A 649 -2.62 -27.37 18.71
CA GLU A 649 -1.38 -28.08 18.36
C GLU A 649 -0.71 -27.35 17.19
N PRO A 650 0.62 -27.36 17.07
CA PRO A 650 1.27 -26.81 15.90
C PRO A 650 0.94 -27.67 14.67
N LEU A 651 0.66 -27.04 13.53
CA LEU A 651 0.40 -27.74 12.28
C LEU A 651 1.72 -28.32 11.75
N GLN A 652 1.70 -29.63 11.45
CA GLN A 652 2.84 -30.37 10.89
C GLN A 652 3.06 -30.04 9.42
#